data_AF-A0A6I9RP95-F1
#
_entry.id   AF-A0A6I9RP95-F1
#
_cell.length_a   1.000
_cell.length_b   1.000
_cell.length_c   1.000
_cell.angle_alpha   90.00
_cell.angle_beta   90.00
_cell.angle_gamma   90.00
#
_symmetry.space_group_name_H-M   'P 1'
#
loop_
_entity.id
_entity.type
_entity.pdbx_description
1 polymer ?
#
loop_
_entity_poly.entity_id
_entity_poly.type
_entity_poly.pdbx_seq_one_letter_code
_entity_poly.pdbx_strand_id
1 'polypeptide(L)'
;MKLVPREVEKLALHNAGFLAQKRLARGLRLNYTEAVALIATQILEFVRDGDRTVSELMDTGKQLLGRRQVLPAVPHLLDTVQVEGTFKDGTKLITIHDPVACDDGNLELALHGSFLPVPSLDKFVQNIDDSHPGVIVFGSGKIVLNMGRKTVTLKVVNKADRPIQIGSHYHFIEVNPYLVFDRRRAYGMRLNILAGAATRFEPGDAKCVSLVSIGGARVIRGGNGIADGPVDASQLEKVMEDVIVKGLGNEHQPDASEGIVGGNSSFTVEVSHEAYANMYGPTTGDKIRLGDTELYAEIEKDFAVYGDECVFGGGKVLRDGMGQATGYPTSSCLDTVITNAVIIDYTGIYKADVGIKGGLIVAIGKAGNPDVMDGVQQNMIVGVGTEVIAAEGMIVTAGGIDCHIHFICPQLAQEAISSGITTLVGGGTGPADGTRATTCTPAPFQMQLMLQSTDDLPINIGFTGKVITRTWQTAHKMKMQRRRSIESSGSNNDNFRIKRYIAKYTINPAIANGFSNHVGSIEVGKLADLVIWKPSFFGAKPEMVIKGGVIAWANMGDPNASIPTPEPVMMRPMFGAFGKAASSNSIAFVSKVAKDLGVANEYGLKKRVEAVGNVRGLTKLDMKLNDALPKMDVDPETYMVTADGEALKCEPASSVPLSRNYFLF
;
A
#
# COMPACT_ATOMS: atom_id res chain seq x y z
N MET A 1 -32.04 14.85 -20.17
CA MET A 1 -31.46 13.70 -19.45
C MET A 1 -31.44 13.89 -17.93
N LYS A 2 -30.96 15.01 -17.37
CA LYS A 2 -30.81 15.21 -15.90
C LYS A 2 -29.83 14.20 -15.25
N LEU A 3 -28.77 13.84 -15.99
CA LEU A 3 -27.76 12.89 -15.52
C LEU A 3 -27.12 13.36 -14.21
N VAL A 4 -27.09 12.50 -13.20
CA VAL A 4 -26.30 12.69 -11.99
C VAL A 4 -24.85 12.21 -12.20
N PRO A 5 -23.86 12.60 -11.38
CA PRO A 5 -22.44 12.30 -11.64
C PRO A 5 -22.15 10.81 -11.92
N ARG A 6 -22.70 9.89 -11.12
CA ARG A 6 -22.55 8.43 -11.32
C ARG A 6 -23.05 7.94 -12.68
N GLU A 7 -24.06 8.56 -13.28
CA GLU A 7 -24.55 8.17 -14.62
C GLU A 7 -23.57 8.59 -15.72
N VAL A 8 -22.90 9.74 -15.55
CA VAL A 8 -21.82 10.19 -16.45
C VAL A 8 -20.60 9.26 -16.33
N GLU A 9 -20.25 8.84 -15.11
CA GLU A 9 -19.16 7.90 -14.88
C GLU A 9 -19.45 6.49 -15.41
N LYS A 10 -20.68 5.98 -15.22
CA LYS A 10 -21.08 4.67 -15.77
C LYS A 10 -21.16 4.70 -17.31
N LEU A 11 -21.47 5.84 -17.92
CA LEU A 11 -21.35 6.03 -19.38
C LEU A 11 -19.88 6.01 -19.84
N ALA A 12 -18.96 6.59 -19.08
CA ALA A 12 -17.51 6.50 -19.37
C ALA A 12 -16.99 5.05 -19.23
N LEU A 13 -17.45 4.32 -18.21
CA LEU A 13 -17.17 2.89 -18.03
C LEU A 13 -17.68 2.07 -19.23
N HIS A 14 -18.95 2.26 -19.63
CA HIS A 14 -19.54 1.58 -20.78
C HIS A 14 -18.73 1.87 -22.08
N ASN A 15 -18.28 3.11 -22.29
CA ASN A 15 -17.44 3.45 -23.44
C ASN A 15 -16.09 2.70 -23.43
N ALA A 16 -15.49 2.48 -22.25
CA ALA A 16 -14.27 1.68 -22.10
C ALA A 16 -14.55 0.18 -22.33
N GLY A 17 -15.68 -0.34 -21.85
CA GLY A 17 -16.13 -1.71 -22.13
C GLY A 17 -16.37 -1.93 -23.62
N PHE A 18 -17.08 -1.03 -24.30
CA PHE A 18 -17.30 -1.12 -25.75
C PHE A 18 -16.01 -0.99 -26.57
N LEU A 19 -15.02 -0.22 -26.09
CA LEU A 19 -13.66 -0.24 -26.66
C LEU A 19 -13.02 -1.62 -26.53
N ALA A 20 -13.08 -2.24 -25.35
CA ALA A 20 -12.57 -3.59 -25.12
C ALA A 20 -13.30 -4.64 -25.96
N GLN A 21 -14.63 -4.57 -26.09
CA GLN A 21 -15.43 -5.43 -26.98
C GLN A 21 -14.99 -5.31 -28.44
N LYS A 22 -14.75 -4.10 -28.95
CA LYS A 22 -14.18 -3.88 -30.32
C LYS A 22 -12.76 -4.40 -30.48
N ARG A 23 -11.98 -4.55 -29.40
CA ARG A 23 -10.66 -5.17 -29.41
C ARG A 23 -10.79 -6.70 -29.40
N LEU A 24 -11.66 -7.25 -28.54
CA LEU A 24 -12.01 -8.67 -28.48
C LEU A 24 -12.56 -9.19 -29.82
N ALA A 25 -13.55 -8.51 -30.41
CA ALA A 25 -14.21 -8.93 -31.66
C ALA A 25 -13.25 -9.06 -32.87
N ARG A 26 -12.10 -8.39 -32.83
CA ARG A 26 -11.03 -8.53 -33.85
C ARG A 26 -9.89 -9.48 -33.46
N GLY A 27 -10.03 -10.23 -32.36
CA GLY A 27 -9.05 -11.21 -31.90
C GLY A 27 -7.91 -10.66 -31.03
N LEU A 28 -8.02 -9.44 -30.50
CA LEU A 28 -7.01 -8.96 -29.54
C LEU A 28 -7.25 -9.58 -28.17
N ARG A 29 -6.15 -10.04 -27.56
CA ARG A 29 -6.12 -10.49 -26.16
C ARG A 29 -6.08 -9.28 -25.24
N LEU A 30 -7.08 -9.20 -24.36
CA LEU A 30 -7.31 -8.05 -23.49
C LEU A 30 -6.33 -8.01 -22.33
N ASN A 31 -5.84 -6.82 -21.97
CA ASN A 31 -5.10 -6.58 -20.74
C ASN A 31 -6.02 -6.44 -19.53
N TYR A 32 -5.44 -6.20 -18.34
CA TYR A 32 -6.19 -6.09 -17.09
C TYR A 32 -7.29 -5.02 -17.16
N THR A 33 -6.95 -3.81 -17.63
CA THR A 33 -7.88 -2.67 -17.67
C THR A 33 -9.03 -2.91 -18.67
N GLU A 34 -8.72 -3.54 -19.79
CA GLU A 34 -9.71 -3.90 -20.81
C GLU A 34 -10.66 -5.00 -20.34
N ALA A 35 -10.14 -6.02 -19.64
CA ALA A 35 -10.93 -7.11 -19.09
C ALA A 35 -11.91 -6.60 -18.02
N VAL A 36 -11.43 -5.80 -17.05
CA VAL A 36 -12.26 -5.12 -16.04
C VAL A 36 -13.38 -4.33 -16.70
N ALA A 37 -13.04 -3.44 -17.64
CA ALA A 37 -14.01 -2.57 -18.29
C ALA A 37 -15.07 -3.34 -19.07
N LEU A 38 -14.70 -4.42 -19.76
CA LEU A 38 -15.64 -5.29 -20.47
C LEU A 38 -16.58 -5.99 -19.49
N ILE A 39 -16.04 -6.67 -18.47
CA ILE A 39 -16.84 -7.44 -17.50
C ILE A 39 -17.83 -6.51 -16.79
N ALA A 40 -17.35 -5.40 -16.22
CA ALA A 40 -18.21 -4.46 -15.51
C ALA A 40 -19.31 -3.86 -16.40
N THR A 41 -18.99 -3.56 -17.66
CA THR A 41 -19.98 -3.07 -18.64
C THR A 41 -21.02 -4.14 -18.97
N GLN A 42 -20.62 -5.39 -19.21
CA GLN A 42 -21.58 -6.45 -19.53
C GLN A 42 -22.49 -6.79 -18.35
N ILE A 43 -21.98 -6.77 -17.11
CA ILE A 43 -22.84 -6.86 -15.92
C ILE A 43 -23.88 -5.72 -15.91
N LEU A 44 -23.50 -4.46 -16.21
CA LEU A 44 -24.45 -3.35 -16.29
C LEU A 44 -25.53 -3.53 -17.38
N GLU A 45 -25.18 -4.05 -18.56
CA GLU A 45 -26.15 -4.33 -19.61
C GLU A 45 -27.14 -5.45 -19.21
N PHE A 46 -26.66 -6.56 -18.61
CA PHE A 46 -27.57 -7.59 -18.12
C PHE A 46 -28.45 -7.13 -16.95
N VAL A 47 -27.95 -6.25 -16.07
CA VAL A 47 -28.79 -5.58 -15.06
C VAL A 47 -29.88 -4.73 -15.73
N ARG A 48 -29.54 -4.06 -16.84
CA ARG A 48 -30.47 -3.22 -17.59
C ARG A 48 -31.55 -4.04 -18.31
N ASP A 49 -31.24 -5.22 -18.83
CA ASP A 49 -32.25 -6.14 -19.36
C ASP A 49 -33.20 -6.63 -18.26
N GLY A 50 -32.65 -6.88 -17.06
CA GLY A 50 -33.42 -7.10 -15.83
C GLY A 50 -34.15 -8.45 -15.79
N ASP A 51 -33.65 -9.43 -16.53
CA ASP A 51 -34.07 -10.84 -16.52
C ASP A 51 -33.24 -11.70 -15.54
N ARG A 52 -32.09 -11.20 -15.06
CA ARG A 52 -31.17 -11.88 -14.13
C ARG A 52 -31.11 -11.25 -12.75
N THR A 53 -30.93 -12.10 -11.74
CA THR A 53 -30.64 -11.74 -10.34
C THR A 53 -29.14 -11.47 -10.11
N VAL A 54 -28.80 -10.87 -8.97
CA VAL A 54 -27.39 -10.67 -8.55
C VAL A 54 -26.62 -12.00 -8.57
N SER A 55 -27.21 -13.09 -8.06
CA SER A 55 -26.57 -14.41 -7.99
C SER A 55 -26.26 -15.00 -9.37
N GLU A 56 -27.18 -14.85 -10.33
CA GLU A 56 -26.96 -15.31 -11.71
C GLU A 56 -25.90 -14.46 -12.43
N LEU A 57 -25.81 -13.17 -12.12
CA LEU A 57 -24.79 -12.28 -12.65
C LEU A 57 -23.40 -12.56 -12.08
N MET A 58 -23.31 -12.97 -10.81
CA MET A 58 -22.05 -13.43 -10.19
C MET A 58 -21.45 -14.64 -10.91
N ASP A 59 -22.28 -15.54 -11.43
CA ASP A 59 -21.84 -16.66 -12.26
C ASP A 59 -21.60 -16.24 -13.72
N THR A 60 -22.56 -15.52 -14.34
CA THR A 60 -22.48 -15.02 -15.73
C THR A 60 -21.17 -14.27 -15.98
N GLY A 61 -20.72 -13.44 -15.02
CA GLY A 61 -19.47 -12.69 -15.14
C GLY A 61 -18.21 -13.55 -15.29
N LYS A 62 -18.18 -14.76 -14.70
CA LYS A 62 -17.06 -15.72 -14.83
C LYS A 62 -17.00 -16.42 -16.18
N GLN A 63 -18.09 -16.35 -16.94
CA GLN A 63 -18.20 -16.97 -18.25
C GLN A 63 -17.74 -16.05 -19.39
N LEU A 64 -17.54 -14.74 -19.15
CA LEU A 64 -17.33 -13.76 -20.22
C LEU A 64 -15.96 -13.89 -20.91
N LEU A 65 -14.88 -14.07 -20.15
CA LEU A 65 -13.50 -14.06 -20.68
C LEU A 65 -12.73 -15.28 -20.18
N GLY A 66 -12.17 -16.06 -21.11
CA GLY A 66 -11.26 -17.16 -20.81
C GLY A 66 -9.79 -16.75 -20.92
N ARG A 67 -8.90 -17.61 -20.41
CA ARG A 67 -7.43 -17.43 -20.42
C ARG A 67 -6.87 -17.12 -21.82
N ARG A 68 -7.50 -17.62 -22.88
CA ARG A 68 -7.11 -17.38 -24.27
C ARG A 68 -7.48 -15.97 -24.76
N GLN A 69 -8.53 -15.35 -24.22
CA GLN A 69 -8.98 -14.01 -24.62
C GLN A 69 -8.30 -12.86 -23.87
N VAL A 70 -7.50 -13.16 -22.84
CA VAL A 70 -6.78 -12.16 -22.05
C VAL A 70 -5.26 -12.34 -22.14
N LEU A 71 -4.46 -11.33 -21.77
CA LEU A 71 -2.99 -11.47 -21.65
C LEU A 71 -2.63 -12.39 -20.48
N PRO A 72 -1.48 -13.09 -20.49
CA PRO A 72 -1.12 -14.08 -19.46
C PRO A 72 -1.05 -13.54 -18.03
N ALA A 73 -0.83 -12.23 -17.86
CA ALA A 73 -0.83 -11.59 -16.55
C ALA A 73 -2.24 -11.39 -15.96
N VAL A 74 -3.31 -11.36 -16.78
CA VAL A 74 -4.65 -10.99 -16.30
C VAL A 74 -5.22 -11.97 -15.28
N PRO A 75 -5.11 -13.31 -15.42
CA PRO A 75 -5.56 -14.24 -14.38
C PRO A 75 -4.90 -14.05 -13.01
N HIS A 76 -3.68 -13.48 -12.95
CA HIS A 76 -2.96 -13.19 -11.71
C HIS A 76 -3.12 -11.74 -11.22
N LEU A 77 -3.74 -10.88 -12.02
CA LEU A 77 -4.01 -9.47 -11.69
C LEU A 77 -5.46 -9.21 -11.30
N LEU A 78 -6.38 -10.11 -11.69
CA LEU A 78 -7.82 -9.88 -11.71
C LEU A 78 -8.57 -10.87 -10.80
N ASP A 79 -8.41 -10.71 -9.48
CA ASP A 79 -9.09 -11.53 -8.49
C ASP A 79 -10.61 -11.31 -8.48
N THR A 80 -11.02 -10.05 -8.67
CA THR A 80 -12.45 -9.66 -8.69
C THR A 80 -12.75 -8.53 -9.67
N VAL A 81 -14.00 -8.46 -10.13
CA VAL A 81 -14.60 -7.28 -10.75
C VAL A 81 -15.86 -6.91 -9.98
N GLN A 82 -16.01 -5.64 -9.63
CA GLN A 82 -17.14 -5.14 -8.85
C GLN A 82 -17.85 -4.02 -9.60
N VAL A 83 -19.18 -4.00 -9.61
CA VAL A 83 -19.95 -2.89 -10.19
C VAL A 83 -21.33 -2.81 -9.53
N GLU A 84 -21.86 -1.58 -9.40
CA GLU A 84 -23.26 -1.36 -8.98
C GLU A 84 -24.14 -0.99 -10.17
N GLY A 85 -25.23 -1.75 -10.35
CA GLY A 85 -26.24 -1.54 -11.38
C GLY A 85 -27.64 -1.30 -10.79
N THR A 86 -28.53 -0.69 -11.57
CA THR A 86 -29.92 -0.42 -11.14
C THR A 86 -30.86 -1.51 -11.66
N PHE A 87 -31.15 -2.49 -10.81
CA PHE A 87 -32.12 -3.55 -11.07
C PHE A 87 -33.55 -3.01 -10.99
N LYS A 88 -34.54 -3.84 -11.35
CA LYS A 88 -35.97 -3.57 -11.16
C LYS A 88 -36.34 -3.27 -9.69
N ASP A 89 -35.57 -3.79 -8.74
CA ASP A 89 -35.71 -3.57 -7.30
C ASP A 89 -34.66 -2.58 -6.71
N GLY A 90 -34.09 -1.73 -7.56
CA GLY A 90 -33.14 -0.67 -7.18
C GLY A 90 -31.67 -1.06 -7.33
N THR A 91 -30.78 -0.20 -6.83
CA THR A 91 -29.33 -0.40 -6.96
C THR A 91 -28.84 -1.58 -6.12
N LYS A 92 -28.00 -2.44 -6.70
CA LYS A 92 -27.27 -3.53 -6.00
C LYS A 92 -25.83 -3.59 -6.47
N LEU A 93 -24.96 -4.06 -5.58
CA LEU A 93 -23.60 -4.47 -5.88
C LEU A 93 -23.56 -5.90 -6.45
N ILE A 94 -22.78 -6.09 -7.51
CA ILE A 94 -22.37 -7.41 -8.01
C ILE A 94 -20.86 -7.52 -7.83
N THR A 95 -20.38 -8.64 -7.28
CA THR A 95 -18.94 -8.99 -7.24
C THR A 95 -18.71 -10.28 -8.00
N ILE A 96 -17.95 -10.21 -9.09
CA ILE A 96 -17.48 -11.38 -9.83
C ILE A 96 -16.16 -11.80 -9.23
N HIS A 97 -16.10 -12.98 -8.61
CA HIS A 97 -14.86 -13.58 -8.11
C HIS A 97 -14.23 -14.50 -9.15
N ASP A 98 -12.92 -14.45 -9.31
CA ASP A 98 -12.14 -15.28 -10.25
C ASP A 98 -12.70 -15.23 -11.69
N PRO A 99 -12.90 -14.03 -12.28
CA PRO A 99 -13.63 -13.87 -13.54
C PRO A 99 -13.00 -14.57 -14.75
N VAL A 100 -11.73 -15.00 -14.68
CA VAL A 100 -11.05 -15.76 -15.75
C VAL A 100 -10.93 -17.24 -15.34
N ALA A 101 -12.07 -17.89 -15.12
CA ALA A 101 -12.16 -19.25 -14.60
C ALA A 101 -11.93 -20.36 -15.66
N CYS A 102 -12.17 -20.06 -16.94
CA CYS A 102 -12.15 -21.01 -18.05
C CYS A 102 -11.04 -20.72 -19.07
N ASP A 103 -10.74 -21.66 -19.98
CA ASP A 103 -9.76 -21.43 -21.05
C ASP A 103 -10.32 -20.54 -22.18
N ASP A 104 -11.58 -20.76 -22.55
CA ASP A 104 -12.34 -19.97 -23.52
C ASP A 104 -13.63 -19.46 -22.90
N GLY A 105 -13.84 -18.15 -22.98
CA GLY A 105 -15.08 -17.49 -22.54
C GLY A 105 -16.22 -17.64 -23.55
N ASN A 106 -17.45 -17.49 -23.07
CA ASN A 106 -18.64 -17.35 -23.89
C ASN A 106 -18.64 -15.95 -24.54
N LEU A 107 -18.16 -15.90 -25.79
CA LEU A 107 -17.99 -14.64 -26.51
C LEU A 107 -19.30 -14.03 -27.02
N GLU A 108 -20.40 -14.79 -27.03
CA GLU A 108 -21.74 -14.23 -27.25
C GLU A 108 -22.16 -13.38 -26.04
N LEU A 109 -21.96 -13.90 -24.82
CA LEU A 109 -22.22 -13.15 -23.59
C LEU A 109 -21.25 -11.97 -23.40
N ALA A 110 -19.99 -12.07 -23.85
CA ALA A 110 -19.01 -11.00 -23.75
C ALA A 110 -19.25 -9.84 -24.75
N LEU A 111 -20.03 -10.09 -25.80
CA LEU A 111 -20.38 -9.13 -26.86
C LEU A 111 -21.88 -8.80 -26.86
N HIS A 112 -22.60 -9.17 -25.80
CA HIS A 112 -24.03 -8.87 -25.64
C HIS A 112 -24.29 -7.36 -25.66
N GLY A 113 -25.40 -6.97 -26.29
CA GLY A 113 -25.76 -5.56 -26.54
C GLY A 113 -24.84 -4.79 -27.50
N SER A 114 -23.67 -5.31 -27.87
CA SER A 114 -22.67 -4.55 -28.66
C SER A 114 -22.93 -4.51 -30.16
N PHE A 115 -23.74 -5.45 -30.68
CA PHE A 115 -23.98 -5.71 -32.11
C PHE A 115 -22.70 -5.99 -32.93
N LEU A 116 -21.59 -6.34 -32.28
CA LEU A 116 -20.35 -6.74 -32.93
C LEU A 116 -20.39 -8.22 -33.36
N PRO A 117 -19.75 -8.61 -34.48
CA PRO A 117 -19.68 -10.01 -34.87
C PRO A 117 -18.83 -10.81 -33.88
N VAL A 118 -19.35 -11.94 -33.43
CA VAL A 118 -18.65 -12.84 -32.52
C VAL A 118 -17.45 -13.47 -33.23
N PRO A 119 -16.21 -13.33 -32.72
CA PRO A 119 -15.04 -13.92 -33.33
C PRO A 119 -14.99 -15.43 -33.06
N SER A 120 -14.58 -16.20 -34.06
CA SER A 120 -14.19 -17.59 -33.84
C SER A 120 -12.96 -17.68 -32.91
N LEU A 121 -12.90 -18.74 -32.11
CA LEU A 121 -11.90 -18.93 -31.06
C LEU A 121 -10.48 -19.13 -31.62
N ASP A 122 -10.33 -19.54 -32.88
CA ASP A 122 -9.04 -19.69 -33.57
C ASP A 122 -8.23 -18.39 -33.64
N LYS A 123 -8.89 -17.22 -33.61
CA LYS A 123 -8.23 -15.91 -33.56
C LYS A 123 -7.38 -15.70 -32.29
N PHE A 124 -7.65 -16.46 -31.22
CA PHE A 124 -6.99 -16.31 -29.92
C PHE A 124 -5.92 -17.38 -29.73
N VAL A 125 -4.72 -17.14 -30.30
CA VAL A 125 -3.58 -18.06 -30.11
C VAL A 125 -3.16 -18.06 -28.64
N GLN A 126 -3.07 -19.27 -28.06
CA GLN A 126 -2.63 -19.50 -26.69
C GLN A 126 -1.18 -19.04 -26.53
N ASN A 127 -0.86 -18.37 -25.41
CA ASN A 127 0.54 -18.05 -25.09
C ASN A 127 1.00 -19.06 -24.05
N ILE A 128 2.25 -19.49 -24.16
CA ILE A 128 2.88 -20.43 -23.22
C ILE A 128 3.64 -19.67 -22.12
N ASP A 129 3.98 -18.40 -22.37
CA ASP A 129 4.59 -17.53 -21.36
C ASP A 129 3.62 -17.26 -20.20
N ASP A 130 3.97 -17.77 -19.01
CA ASP A 130 3.38 -17.33 -17.75
C ASP A 130 4.07 -16.04 -17.26
N SER A 131 3.29 -15.13 -16.70
CA SER A 131 3.82 -13.93 -16.06
C SER A 131 2.91 -13.54 -14.91
N HIS A 132 3.44 -13.66 -13.70
CA HIS A 132 2.77 -13.30 -12.46
C HIS A 132 3.37 -11.98 -11.95
N PRO A 133 2.76 -10.81 -12.19
CA PRO A 133 3.29 -9.53 -11.73
C PRO A 133 3.15 -9.43 -10.22
N GLY A 134 4.14 -8.87 -9.51
CA GLY A 134 4.03 -8.73 -8.05
C GLY A 134 4.26 -10.00 -7.23
N VAL A 135 4.60 -11.14 -7.88
CA VAL A 135 4.72 -12.45 -7.20
C VAL A 135 5.67 -12.37 -6.00
N ILE A 136 5.29 -13.04 -4.91
CA ILE A 136 6.13 -13.22 -3.73
C ILE A 136 6.81 -14.59 -3.82
N VAL A 137 8.14 -14.62 -3.71
CA VAL A 137 8.92 -15.85 -3.54
C VAL A 137 9.29 -15.94 -2.07
N PHE A 138 8.70 -16.93 -1.39
CA PHE A 138 8.83 -17.10 0.05
C PHE A 138 10.20 -17.66 0.47
N GLY A 139 10.66 -17.23 1.64
CA GLY A 139 11.82 -17.79 2.33
C GLY A 139 11.60 -19.24 2.77
N SER A 140 12.70 -19.91 3.14
CA SER A 140 12.67 -21.26 3.69
C SER A 140 12.56 -21.25 5.22
N GLY A 141 11.81 -22.23 5.76
CA GLY A 141 11.59 -22.37 7.20
C GLY A 141 10.15 -22.06 7.62
N LYS A 142 9.97 -21.79 8.91
CA LYS A 142 8.70 -21.40 9.52
C LYS A 142 8.90 -20.22 10.47
N ILE A 143 7.85 -19.42 10.62
CA ILE A 143 7.81 -18.26 11.51
C ILE A 143 7.14 -18.69 12.82
N VAL A 144 7.86 -18.54 13.94
CA VAL A 144 7.34 -18.82 15.29
C VAL A 144 6.69 -17.56 15.86
N LEU A 145 5.41 -17.65 16.19
CA LEU A 145 4.67 -16.54 16.82
C LEU A 145 4.91 -16.51 18.34
N ASN A 146 4.88 -15.32 18.94
CA ASN A 146 4.81 -15.10 20.39
C ASN A 146 5.96 -15.74 21.19
N MET A 147 7.13 -15.89 20.56
CA MET A 147 8.30 -16.60 21.10
C MET A 147 8.71 -16.14 22.50
N GLY A 148 9.02 -17.08 23.40
CA GLY A 148 9.51 -16.80 24.76
C GLY A 148 8.43 -16.35 25.76
N ARG A 149 7.16 -16.22 25.36
CA ARG A 149 6.06 -15.86 26.27
C ARG A 149 5.60 -17.06 27.11
N LYS A 150 5.10 -16.79 28.33
CA LYS A 150 4.39 -17.80 29.13
C LYS A 150 3.12 -18.20 28.41
N THR A 151 2.73 -19.47 28.51
CA THR A 151 1.57 -20.01 27.79
C THR A 151 0.83 -21.06 28.63
N VAL A 152 -0.49 -21.15 28.43
CA VAL A 152 -1.39 -22.10 29.10
C VAL A 152 -2.42 -22.58 28.08
N THR A 153 -2.77 -23.87 28.12
CA THR A 153 -3.91 -24.40 27.35
C THR A 153 -5.11 -24.56 28.26
N LEU A 154 -6.22 -23.85 27.95
CA LEU A 154 -7.47 -23.92 28.71
C LEU A 154 -8.60 -24.49 27.87
N LYS A 155 -9.47 -25.30 28.48
CA LYS A 155 -10.76 -25.68 27.90
C LYS A 155 -11.76 -24.55 28.15
N VAL A 156 -12.36 -24.04 27.07
CA VAL A 156 -13.33 -22.93 27.11
C VAL A 156 -14.66 -23.42 26.57
N VAL A 157 -15.72 -23.23 27.37
CA VAL A 157 -17.09 -23.70 27.05
C VAL A 157 -18.02 -22.50 26.88
N ASN A 158 -18.75 -22.44 25.78
CA ASN A 158 -19.78 -21.42 25.56
C ASN A 158 -21.13 -21.88 26.12
N LYS A 159 -21.58 -21.25 27.22
CA LYS A 159 -22.91 -21.49 27.82
C LYS A 159 -23.97 -20.47 27.37
N ALA A 160 -23.68 -19.63 26.37
CA ALA A 160 -24.67 -18.74 25.77
C ALA A 160 -25.57 -19.46 24.76
N ASP A 161 -26.71 -18.83 24.47
CA ASP A 161 -27.63 -19.12 23.37
C ASP A 161 -27.16 -18.56 22.01
N ARG A 162 -26.01 -17.86 21.97
CA ARG A 162 -25.46 -17.17 20.80
C ARG A 162 -23.98 -17.48 20.57
N PRO A 163 -23.49 -17.36 19.32
CA PRO A 163 -22.07 -17.49 19.04
C PRO A 163 -21.25 -16.37 19.68
N ILE A 164 -20.05 -16.72 20.14
CA ILE A 164 -19.08 -15.79 20.72
C ILE A 164 -17.76 -15.95 19.96
N GLN A 165 -17.14 -14.84 19.56
CA GLN A 165 -15.89 -14.84 18.80
C GLN A 165 -14.87 -13.89 19.43
N ILE A 166 -13.70 -14.42 19.79
CA ILE A 166 -12.66 -13.71 20.54
C ILE A 166 -11.44 -13.50 19.64
N GLY A 167 -11.03 -12.24 19.46
CA GLY A 167 -9.86 -11.87 18.66
C GLY A 167 -8.53 -12.12 19.38
N SER A 168 -7.47 -12.36 18.61
CA SER A 168 -6.10 -12.67 19.03
C SER A 168 -5.60 -11.86 20.24
N HIS A 169 -5.80 -10.54 20.21
CA HIS A 169 -5.25 -9.59 21.19
C HIS A 169 -6.21 -9.17 22.31
N TYR A 170 -7.40 -9.78 22.37
CA TYR A 170 -8.35 -9.47 23.44
C TYR A 170 -7.88 -10.09 24.78
N HIS A 171 -7.90 -9.30 25.85
CA HIS A 171 -7.56 -9.74 27.21
C HIS A 171 -8.48 -10.89 27.64
N PHE A 172 -7.94 -12.10 27.80
CA PHE A 172 -8.78 -13.29 27.82
C PHE A 172 -9.63 -13.41 29.09
N ILE A 173 -9.20 -12.81 30.21
CA ILE A 173 -10.02 -12.69 31.42
C ILE A 173 -11.25 -11.77 31.24
N GLU A 174 -11.20 -10.81 30.31
CA GLU A 174 -12.27 -9.82 30.06
C GLU A 174 -13.38 -10.33 29.13
N VAL A 175 -13.29 -11.57 28.61
CA VAL A 175 -14.24 -12.05 27.58
C VAL A 175 -15.65 -12.21 28.13
N ASN A 176 -16.63 -12.30 27.23
CA ASN A 176 -18.06 -12.46 27.54
C ASN A 176 -18.32 -13.42 28.73
N PRO A 177 -19.19 -13.05 29.70
CA PRO A 177 -19.41 -13.82 30.92
C PRO A 177 -19.96 -15.23 30.70
N TYR A 178 -20.59 -15.51 29.55
CA TYR A 178 -21.09 -16.86 29.23
C TYR A 178 -20.02 -17.85 28.76
N LEU A 179 -18.78 -17.40 28.51
CA LEU A 179 -17.64 -18.29 28.34
C LEU A 179 -17.13 -18.74 29.71
N VAL A 180 -17.11 -20.05 29.94
CA VAL A 180 -16.66 -20.69 31.18
C VAL A 180 -15.32 -21.39 30.96
N PHE A 181 -14.33 -21.02 31.77
CA PHE A 181 -12.95 -21.53 31.78
C PHE A 181 -12.24 -21.04 33.05
N ASP A 182 -10.97 -21.39 33.25
CA ASP A 182 -10.18 -20.90 34.39
C ASP A 182 -9.78 -19.42 34.18
N ARG A 183 -10.58 -18.49 34.71
CA ARG A 183 -10.34 -17.04 34.60
C ARG A 183 -9.05 -16.61 35.31
N ARG A 184 -8.66 -17.33 36.37
CA ARG A 184 -7.43 -17.07 37.14
C ARG A 184 -6.19 -17.32 36.28
N ARG A 185 -6.14 -18.44 35.54
CA ARG A 185 -5.06 -18.73 34.59
C ARG A 185 -5.07 -17.87 33.33
N ALA A 186 -6.20 -17.22 33.01
CA ALA A 186 -6.33 -16.29 31.90
C ALA A 186 -5.96 -14.82 32.24
N TYR A 187 -5.69 -14.51 33.51
CA TYR A 187 -5.26 -13.18 33.94
C TYR A 187 -3.93 -12.78 33.29
N GLY A 188 -3.90 -11.64 32.60
CA GLY A 188 -2.72 -11.19 31.84
C GLY A 188 -2.42 -12.00 30.58
N MET A 189 -3.37 -12.78 30.08
CA MET A 189 -3.20 -13.64 28.89
C MET A 189 -4.10 -13.20 27.73
N ARG A 190 -3.67 -13.51 26.49
CA ARG A 190 -4.43 -13.37 25.24
C ARG A 190 -4.32 -14.65 24.40
N LEU A 191 -5.08 -14.78 23.30
CA LEU A 191 -4.99 -15.97 22.44
C LEU A 191 -3.62 -16.08 21.75
N ASN A 192 -3.07 -17.29 21.70
CA ASN A 192 -1.86 -17.63 20.95
C ASN A 192 -2.24 -18.08 19.53
N ILE A 193 -2.59 -17.11 18.69
CA ILE A 193 -2.94 -17.30 17.28
C ILE A 193 -2.34 -16.17 16.45
N LEU A 194 -2.47 -16.24 15.12
CA LEU A 194 -2.13 -15.15 14.20
C LEU A 194 -2.79 -13.83 14.66
N ALA A 195 -2.02 -12.74 14.65
CA ALA A 195 -2.52 -11.40 14.85
C ALA A 195 -3.69 -11.10 13.90
N GLY A 196 -4.71 -10.40 14.41
CA GLY A 196 -5.95 -10.12 13.67
C GLY A 196 -6.91 -11.31 13.50
N ALA A 197 -6.46 -12.56 13.66
CA ALA A 197 -7.34 -13.74 13.66
C ALA A 197 -8.19 -13.82 14.95
N ALA A 198 -9.17 -14.74 14.96
CA ALA A 198 -10.08 -14.94 16.08
C ALA A 198 -10.48 -16.42 16.25
N THR A 199 -10.82 -16.83 17.48
CA THR A 199 -11.43 -18.12 17.78
C THR A 199 -12.93 -17.95 18.01
N ARG A 200 -13.73 -18.74 17.30
CA ARG A 200 -15.20 -18.72 17.37
C ARG A 200 -15.73 -19.93 18.15
N PHE A 201 -16.76 -19.68 18.96
CA PHE A 201 -17.48 -20.66 19.77
C PHE A 201 -18.98 -20.53 19.43
N GLU A 202 -19.57 -21.57 18.86
CA GLU A 202 -21.02 -21.69 18.71
C GLU A 202 -21.70 -21.97 20.07
N PRO A 203 -23.04 -21.84 20.20
CA PRO A 203 -23.76 -22.21 21.42
C PRO A 203 -23.44 -23.66 21.83
N GLY A 204 -22.98 -23.87 23.07
CA GLY A 204 -22.60 -25.20 23.59
C GLY A 204 -21.20 -25.70 23.19
N ASP A 205 -20.46 -24.99 22.33
CA ASP A 205 -19.09 -25.39 21.94
C ASP A 205 -18.15 -25.48 23.16
N ALA A 206 -17.30 -26.51 23.16
CA ALA A 206 -16.17 -26.62 24.07
C ALA A 206 -14.87 -26.79 23.25
N LYS A 207 -13.93 -25.86 23.38
CA LYS A 207 -12.65 -25.89 22.63
C LYS A 207 -11.48 -25.65 23.57
N CYS A 208 -10.38 -26.39 23.37
CA CYS A 208 -9.11 -26.09 24.02
C CYS A 208 -8.41 -24.98 23.23
N VAL A 209 -8.00 -23.91 23.91
CA VAL A 209 -7.27 -22.79 23.31
C VAL A 209 -5.92 -22.61 24.00
N SER A 210 -4.88 -22.36 23.22
CA SER A 210 -3.59 -21.89 23.74
C SER A 210 -3.66 -20.39 23.96
N LEU A 211 -3.29 -19.95 25.16
CA LEU A 211 -3.13 -18.55 25.52
C LEU A 211 -1.64 -18.23 25.70
N VAL A 212 -1.27 -16.97 25.53
CA VAL A 212 0.07 -16.42 25.83
C VAL A 212 -0.05 -15.16 26.68
N SER A 213 0.94 -14.90 27.53
CA SER A 213 1.01 -13.68 28.32
C SER A 213 1.11 -12.44 27.42
N ILE A 214 0.47 -11.34 27.82
CA ILE A 214 0.72 -10.04 27.20
C ILE A 214 2.19 -9.61 27.39
N GLY A 215 2.72 -8.87 26.43
CA GLY A 215 4.06 -8.29 26.46
C GLY A 215 4.09 -6.89 27.10
N GLY A 216 5.18 -6.17 26.86
CA GLY A 216 5.31 -4.76 27.24
C GLY A 216 5.27 -4.53 28.75
N ALA A 217 4.64 -3.44 29.18
CA ALA A 217 4.46 -3.11 30.60
C ALA A 217 3.47 -4.04 31.33
N ARG A 218 2.77 -4.92 30.61
CA ARG A 218 1.73 -5.84 31.09
C ARG A 218 0.64 -5.13 31.88
N VAL A 219 -0.05 -4.20 31.23
CA VAL A 219 -1.19 -3.47 31.80
C VAL A 219 -2.46 -3.84 31.02
N ILE A 220 -3.46 -4.34 31.71
CA ILE A 220 -4.78 -4.64 31.15
C ILE A 220 -5.61 -3.35 31.19
N ARG A 221 -6.34 -3.07 30.11
CA ARG A 221 -7.29 -1.95 30.01
C ARG A 221 -8.49 -2.32 29.15
N GLY A 222 -9.61 -1.62 29.37
CA GLY A 222 -10.83 -1.78 28.60
C GLY A 222 -11.60 -3.07 28.94
N GLY A 223 -12.21 -3.71 27.94
CA GLY A 223 -12.97 -4.95 28.14
C GLY A 223 -14.25 -4.73 28.96
N ASN A 224 -14.43 -5.52 30.03
CA ASN A 224 -15.49 -5.36 31.03
C ASN A 224 -15.00 -4.64 32.31
N GLY A 225 -13.76 -4.13 32.32
CA GLY A 225 -13.15 -3.47 33.49
C GLY A 225 -13.13 -4.39 34.72
N ILE A 226 -12.74 -5.65 34.53
CA ILE A 226 -12.61 -6.67 35.59
C ILE A 226 -11.19 -6.65 36.17
N ALA A 227 -10.21 -6.45 35.29
CA ALA A 227 -8.80 -6.65 35.56
C ALA A 227 -7.95 -5.40 35.21
N ASP A 228 -8.57 -4.21 35.11
CA ASP A 228 -7.87 -2.96 34.73
C ASP A 228 -6.69 -2.64 35.67
N GLY A 229 -5.54 -2.37 35.07
CA GLY A 229 -4.29 -2.09 35.77
C GLY A 229 -3.16 -3.07 35.44
N PRO A 230 -2.00 -2.92 36.10
CA PRO A 230 -0.85 -3.80 35.90
C PRO A 230 -1.17 -5.25 36.30
N VAL A 231 -0.64 -6.20 35.54
CA VAL A 231 -0.73 -7.64 35.84
C VAL A 231 0.16 -7.95 37.04
N ASP A 232 -0.44 -7.90 38.23
CA ASP A 232 0.19 -8.16 39.52
C ASP A 232 -0.50 -9.35 40.21
N ALA A 233 0.30 -10.35 40.61
CA ALA A 233 -0.18 -11.49 41.37
C ALA A 233 -0.78 -11.10 42.73
N SER A 234 -0.39 -9.96 43.32
CA SER A 234 -0.96 -9.47 44.59
C SER A 234 -2.43 -9.04 44.45
N GLN A 235 -2.85 -8.61 43.26
CA GLN A 235 -4.22 -8.17 42.97
C GLN A 235 -5.14 -9.32 42.52
N LEU A 236 -4.59 -10.51 42.25
CA LEU A 236 -5.31 -11.59 41.59
C LEU A 236 -6.51 -12.09 42.40
N GLU A 237 -6.44 -12.13 43.74
CA GLU A 237 -7.60 -12.50 44.57
C GLU A 237 -8.75 -11.50 44.40
N LYS A 238 -8.45 -10.20 44.46
CA LYS A 238 -9.45 -9.13 44.26
C LYS A 238 -10.06 -9.17 42.85
N VAL A 239 -9.24 -9.40 41.81
CA VAL A 239 -9.73 -9.58 40.43
C VAL A 239 -10.67 -10.80 40.34
N MET A 240 -10.36 -11.88 41.07
CA MET A 240 -11.22 -13.06 41.13
C MET A 240 -12.50 -12.86 41.96
N GLU A 241 -12.47 -12.00 42.99
CA GLU A 241 -13.68 -11.51 43.68
C GLU A 241 -14.58 -10.73 42.68
N ASP A 242 -14.01 -9.81 41.90
CA ASP A 242 -14.74 -9.06 40.86
C ASP A 242 -15.31 -9.96 39.75
N VAL A 243 -14.58 -11.02 39.33
CA VAL A 243 -15.09 -12.08 38.44
C VAL A 243 -16.34 -12.74 39.00
N ILE A 244 -16.35 -13.08 40.30
CA ILE A 244 -17.49 -13.73 40.97
C ILE A 244 -18.65 -12.74 41.14
N VAL A 245 -18.39 -11.53 41.64
CA VAL A 245 -19.40 -10.49 41.91
C VAL A 245 -20.09 -10.04 40.62
N LYS A 246 -19.36 -9.90 39.51
CA LYS A 246 -19.94 -9.54 38.21
C LYS A 246 -20.45 -10.75 37.41
N GLY A 247 -20.43 -11.96 37.98
CA GLY A 247 -21.04 -13.15 37.39
C GLY A 247 -20.35 -13.68 36.13
N LEU A 248 -19.03 -13.50 36.00
CA LEU A 248 -18.25 -14.02 34.88
C LEU A 248 -18.04 -15.53 35.03
N GLY A 249 -18.32 -16.27 33.96
CA GLY A 249 -18.13 -17.71 33.87
C GLY A 249 -16.70 -18.13 34.21
N ASN A 250 -16.55 -18.87 35.31
CA ASN A 250 -15.28 -19.34 35.84
C ASN A 250 -15.37 -20.82 36.26
N GLU A 251 -14.37 -21.62 35.92
CA GLU A 251 -14.27 -23.04 36.28
C GLU A 251 -12.79 -23.42 36.40
N HIS A 252 -12.34 -23.82 37.59
CA HIS A 252 -10.93 -24.09 37.86
C HIS A 252 -10.43 -25.35 37.15
N GLN A 253 -9.27 -25.27 36.51
CA GLN A 253 -8.65 -26.37 35.75
C GLN A 253 -7.26 -26.66 36.34
N PRO A 254 -7.13 -27.56 37.35
CA PRO A 254 -5.84 -27.82 38.03
C PRO A 254 -4.80 -28.47 37.10
N ASP A 255 -5.24 -29.28 36.13
CA ASP A 255 -4.37 -30.02 35.21
C ASP A 255 -4.10 -29.27 33.88
N ALA A 256 -4.46 -27.98 33.80
CA ALA A 256 -4.20 -27.18 32.61
C ALA A 256 -2.69 -27.09 32.32
N SER A 257 -2.31 -27.44 31.09
CA SER A 257 -0.90 -27.54 30.69
C SER A 257 -0.30 -26.15 30.48
N GLU A 258 0.83 -25.88 31.14
CA GLU A 258 1.55 -24.60 31.11
C GLU A 258 2.98 -24.76 30.60
N GLY A 259 3.56 -23.67 30.10
CA GLY A 259 4.93 -23.67 29.61
C GLY A 259 5.39 -22.32 29.07
N ILE A 260 6.39 -22.37 28.18
CA ILE A 260 6.95 -21.21 27.47
C ILE A 260 6.97 -21.54 25.96
N VAL A 261 6.52 -20.59 25.14
CA VAL A 261 6.52 -20.72 23.66
C VAL A 261 7.95 -20.93 23.15
N GLY A 262 8.13 -21.95 22.31
CA GLY A 262 9.43 -22.39 21.79
C GLY A 262 10.28 -23.23 22.75
N GLY A 263 9.84 -23.45 24.00
CA GLY A 263 10.47 -24.41 24.92
C GLY A 263 10.00 -25.86 24.69
N ASN A 264 8.78 -26.04 24.19
CA ASN A 264 8.23 -27.33 23.77
C ASN A 264 7.32 -27.12 22.53
N SER A 265 7.30 -28.09 21.61
CA SER A 265 6.53 -27.98 20.36
C SER A 265 5.02 -27.89 20.61
N SER A 266 4.51 -28.51 21.69
CA SER A 266 3.06 -28.55 22.02
C SER A 266 2.41 -27.19 22.26
N PHE A 267 3.17 -26.14 22.54
CA PHE A 267 2.66 -24.77 22.75
C PHE A 267 3.13 -23.77 21.70
N THR A 268 3.90 -24.23 20.71
CA THR A 268 4.56 -23.36 19.73
C THR A 268 3.70 -23.24 18.49
N VAL A 269 3.28 -22.03 18.15
CA VAL A 269 2.51 -21.76 16.93
C VAL A 269 3.48 -21.35 15.83
N GLU A 270 3.66 -22.23 14.87
CA GLU A 270 4.50 -22.03 13.70
C GLU A 270 3.62 -21.82 12.46
N VAL A 271 3.96 -20.85 11.61
CA VAL A 271 3.28 -20.60 10.33
C VAL A 271 4.26 -20.61 9.17
N SER A 272 3.77 -20.91 7.95
CA SER A 272 4.56 -20.74 6.74
C SER A 272 4.73 -19.26 6.40
N HIS A 273 5.79 -18.93 5.66
CA HIS A 273 6.00 -17.60 5.09
C HIS A 273 4.81 -17.16 4.22
N GLU A 274 4.23 -18.09 3.44
CA GLU A 274 3.01 -17.85 2.65
C GLU A 274 1.81 -17.43 3.52
N ALA A 275 1.50 -18.18 4.57
CA ALA A 275 0.36 -17.87 5.46
C ALA A 275 0.57 -16.55 6.22
N TYR A 276 1.81 -16.22 6.55
CA TYR A 276 2.19 -14.93 7.14
C TYR A 276 2.04 -13.79 6.13
N ALA A 277 2.60 -13.95 4.92
CA ALA A 277 2.60 -12.92 3.88
C ALA A 277 1.19 -12.60 3.37
N ASN A 278 0.30 -13.59 3.32
CA ASN A 278 -1.11 -13.40 2.96
C ASN A 278 -1.90 -12.61 4.03
N MET A 279 -1.41 -12.51 5.27
CA MET A 279 -2.03 -11.78 6.38
C MET A 279 -1.40 -10.40 6.62
N TYR A 280 -0.08 -10.28 6.47
CA TYR A 280 0.68 -9.08 6.88
C TYR A 280 1.63 -8.55 5.81
N GLY A 281 1.65 -9.13 4.60
CA GLY A 281 2.74 -8.94 3.65
C GLY A 281 4.05 -9.65 4.05
N PRO A 282 5.01 -9.76 3.13
CA PRO A 282 6.22 -10.55 3.30
C PRO A 282 7.12 -10.05 4.44
N THR A 283 8.05 -10.90 4.86
CA THR A 283 9.04 -10.66 5.93
C THR A 283 10.46 -11.02 5.48
N THR A 284 11.43 -10.94 6.40
CA THR A 284 12.87 -11.10 6.12
C THR A 284 13.17 -12.35 5.30
N GLY A 285 13.91 -12.18 4.19
CA GLY A 285 14.29 -13.25 3.26
C GLY A 285 13.27 -13.58 2.16
N ASP A 286 12.00 -13.15 2.30
CA ASP A 286 11.03 -13.19 1.20
C ASP A 286 11.43 -12.21 0.09
N LYS A 287 10.97 -12.46 -1.14
CA LYS A 287 11.24 -11.61 -2.30
C LYS A 287 9.97 -11.21 -3.01
N ILE A 288 9.94 -9.99 -3.53
CA ILE A 288 8.81 -9.44 -4.28
C ILE A 288 9.25 -9.08 -5.70
N ARG A 289 8.56 -9.58 -6.71
CA ARG A 289 8.73 -9.12 -8.10
C ARG A 289 8.13 -7.72 -8.24
N LEU A 290 8.89 -6.76 -8.77
CA LEU A 290 8.41 -5.38 -8.93
C LEU A 290 7.58 -5.25 -10.22
N GLY A 291 6.25 -5.20 -10.10
CA GLY A 291 5.34 -5.21 -11.23
C GLY A 291 5.52 -6.45 -12.11
N ASP A 292 5.42 -6.27 -13.43
CA ASP A 292 5.76 -7.26 -14.45
C ASP A 292 7.24 -7.19 -14.90
N THR A 293 8.12 -6.59 -14.09
CA THR A 293 9.55 -6.53 -14.37
C THR A 293 10.28 -7.77 -13.86
N GLU A 294 11.45 -8.05 -14.43
CA GLU A 294 12.39 -9.05 -13.89
C GLU A 294 13.21 -8.57 -12.68
N LEU A 295 12.72 -7.64 -11.86
CA LEU A 295 13.41 -7.15 -10.66
C LEU A 295 12.78 -7.77 -9.41
N TYR A 296 13.62 -8.36 -8.54
CA TYR A 296 13.18 -8.98 -7.29
C TYR A 296 13.78 -8.26 -6.08
N ALA A 297 12.92 -7.69 -5.24
CA ALA A 297 13.26 -7.03 -3.99
C ALA A 297 13.22 -8.02 -2.83
N GLU A 298 14.36 -8.33 -2.20
CA GLU A 298 14.45 -9.18 -1.00
C GLU A 298 14.30 -8.33 0.27
N ILE A 299 13.48 -8.77 1.23
CA ILE A 299 13.30 -8.08 2.51
C ILE A 299 14.57 -8.27 3.36
N GLU A 300 15.34 -7.20 3.54
CA GLU A 300 16.64 -7.20 4.23
C GLU A 300 16.48 -7.31 5.76
N LYS A 301 15.33 -6.87 6.28
CA LYS A 301 14.98 -6.88 7.71
C LYS A 301 13.47 -6.69 7.90
N ASP A 302 12.93 -7.27 8.97
CA ASP A 302 11.63 -6.91 9.55
C ASP A 302 11.82 -6.28 10.95
N PHE A 303 10.93 -5.35 11.31
CA PHE A 303 10.84 -4.77 12.66
C PHE A 303 9.69 -5.37 13.48
N ALA A 304 8.84 -6.21 12.89
CA ALA A 304 7.78 -6.92 13.59
C ALA A 304 8.33 -7.81 14.73
N VAL A 305 7.52 -7.95 15.78
CA VAL A 305 7.66 -9.02 16.77
C VAL A 305 6.56 -10.02 16.43
N TYR A 306 6.94 -11.20 15.91
CA TYR A 306 5.96 -12.08 15.27
C TYR A 306 4.84 -12.51 16.22
N GLY A 307 3.59 -12.26 15.84
CA GLY A 307 2.38 -12.43 16.65
C GLY A 307 1.87 -11.17 17.36
N ASP A 308 2.58 -10.03 17.30
CA ASP A 308 2.15 -8.69 17.75
C ASP A 308 2.03 -7.70 16.56
N GLU A 309 1.69 -8.18 15.35
CA GLU A 309 1.51 -7.34 14.15
C GLU A 309 0.34 -6.35 14.29
N CYS A 310 0.53 -5.12 13.84
CA CYS A 310 -0.49 -4.08 13.88
C CYS A 310 -1.51 -4.30 12.75
N VAL A 311 -2.67 -4.89 13.02
CA VAL A 311 -3.72 -5.10 12.01
C VAL A 311 -5.06 -4.51 12.45
N PHE A 312 -5.65 -3.67 11.60
CA PHE A 312 -6.92 -2.99 11.86
C PHE A 312 -8.13 -3.70 11.23
N GLY A 313 -9.28 -3.61 11.90
CA GLY A 313 -10.56 -4.14 11.44
C GLY A 313 -11.39 -4.80 12.56
N GLY A 314 -12.62 -5.21 12.22
CA GLY A 314 -13.54 -5.86 13.15
C GLY A 314 -12.92 -7.10 13.81
N GLY A 315 -12.82 -7.08 15.14
CA GLY A 315 -12.24 -8.18 15.93
C GLY A 315 -10.71 -8.29 15.90
N LYS A 316 -9.99 -7.43 15.17
CA LYS A 316 -8.53 -7.50 15.00
C LYS A 316 -7.75 -6.88 16.18
N VAL A 317 -6.52 -6.40 15.92
CA VAL A 317 -5.49 -6.04 16.92
C VAL A 317 -5.62 -4.61 17.41
N LEU A 318 -5.72 -3.65 16.49
CA LEU A 318 -5.81 -2.22 16.81
C LEU A 318 -7.21 -1.88 17.30
N ARG A 319 -7.44 -2.11 18.60
CA ARG A 319 -8.65 -1.83 19.37
C ARG A 319 -8.26 -1.42 20.79
N ASP A 320 -9.15 -0.68 21.46
CA ASP A 320 -8.98 -0.15 22.82
C ASP A 320 -8.44 -1.19 23.82
N GLY A 321 -7.42 -0.81 24.59
CA GLY A 321 -6.72 -1.65 25.55
C GLY A 321 -5.88 -2.79 24.96
N MET A 322 -5.97 -3.04 23.65
CA MET A 322 -5.28 -4.12 22.93
C MET A 322 -4.08 -3.50 22.18
N GLY A 323 -4.00 -3.60 20.84
CA GLY A 323 -2.96 -2.92 20.06
C GLY A 323 -3.12 -1.40 19.97
N GLN A 324 -4.28 -0.85 20.36
CA GLN A 324 -4.47 0.59 20.56
C GLN A 324 -4.33 0.90 22.05
N ALA A 325 -3.40 1.78 22.38
CA ALA A 325 -3.08 2.19 23.73
C ALA A 325 -4.14 3.14 24.31
N THR A 326 -4.45 2.93 25.59
CA THR A 326 -5.50 3.64 26.33
C THR A 326 -4.90 4.31 27.56
N GLY A 327 -5.28 5.55 27.86
CA GLY A 327 -4.70 6.33 28.97
C GLY A 327 -3.40 7.08 28.64
N TYR A 328 -2.91 7.01 27.40
CA TYR A 328 -1.77 7.81 26.93
C TYR A 328 -2.20 9.22 26.47
N PRO A 329 -1.39 10.26 26.72
CA PRO A 329 -1.69 11.60 26.24
C PRO A 329 -1.51 11.69 24.72
N THR A 330 -2.39 12.44 24.04
CA THR A 330 -2.34 12.64 22.58
C THR A 330 -1.00 13.19 22.08
N SER A 331 -0.23 13.88 22.92
CA SER A 331 1.14 14.32 22.60
C SER A 331 2.12 13.17 22.36
N SER A 332 1.90 11.99 22.96
CA SER A 332 2.74 10.78 22.82
C SER A 332 2.25 9.79 21.76
N CYS A 333 0.98 9.87 21.34
CA CYS A 333 0.41 9.01 20.29
C CYS A 333 0.75 9.52 18.88
N LEU A 334 0.68 8.64 17.89
CA LEU A 334 0.76 9.01 16.46
C LEU A 334 -0.52 9.72 15.99
N ASP A 335 -0.41 10.55 14.96
CA ASP A 335 -1.60 11.07 14.25
C ASP A 335 -2.12 10.01 13.27
N THR A 336 -1.20 9.36 12.54
CA THR A 336 -1.48 8.22 11.65
C THR A 336 -0.39 7.17 11.79
N VAL A 337 -0.76 5.89 11.71
CA VAL A 337 0.18 4.77 11.50
C VAL A 337 -0.08 4.12 10.15
N ILE A 338 0.99 3.89 9.38
CA ILE A 338 0.95 2.99 8.22
C ILE A 338 1.45 1.62 8.70
N THR A 339 0.59 0.60 8.66
CA THR A 339 0.89 -0.71 9.26
C THR A 339 1.52 -1.68 8.27
N ASN A 340 2.49 -2.47 8.71
CA ASN A 340 3.07 -3.59 7.96
C ASN A 340 3.62 -3.22 6.57
N ALA A 341 4.17 -2.03 6.38
CA ALA A 341 4.65 -1.55 5.09
C ALA A 341 5.96 -2.23 4.65
N VAL A 342 6.02 -2.72 3.40
CA VAL A 342 7.30 -3.03 2.75
C VAL A 342 7.90 -1.73 2.22
N ILE A 343 8.88 -1.19 2.93
CA ILE A 343 9.58 0.03 2.56
C ILE A 343 10.64 -0.29 1.51
N ILE A 344 10.55 0.38 0.36
CA ILE A 344 11.63 0.42 -0.64
C ILE A 344 12.13 1.87 -0.71
N ASP A 345 13.36 2.07 -0.28
CA ASP A 345 14.05 3.37 -0.26
C ASP A 345 15.52 3.19 -0.70
N TYR A 346 16.28 4.27 -0.91
CA TYR A 346 17.72 4.14 -1.20
C TYR A 346 18.51 3.64 0.01
N THR A 347 18.00 3.85 1.23
CA THR A 347 18.61 3.40 2.50
C THR A 347 18.51 1.90 2.71
N GLY A 348 17.45 1.23 2.22
CA GLY A 348 17.20 -0.18 2.46
C GLY A 348 15.90 -0.69 1.83
N ILE A 349 15.71 -2.01 1.87
CA ILE A 349 14.45 -2.69 1.54
C ILE A 349 14.04 -3.51 2.76
N TYR A 350 13.04 -3.07 3.50
CA TYR A 350 12.72 -3.63 4.82
C TYR A 350 11.24 -3.49 5.18
N LYS A 351 10.78 -4.26 6.16
CA LYS A 351 9.39 -4.31 6.63
C LYS A 351 9.26 -3.58 7.96
N ALA A 352 8.32 -2.63 8.07
CA ALA A 352 8.07 -1.86 9.30
C ALA A 352 6.69 -1.20 9.30
N ASP A 353 6.23 -0.78 10.47
CA ASP A 353 5.21 0.26 10.62
C ASP A 353 5.88 1.65 10.45
N VAL A 354 5.15 2.62 9.87
CA VAL A 354 5.60 4.03 9.74
C VAL A 354 4.69 4.93 10.56
N GLY A 355 5.28 5.63 11.53
CA GLY A 355 4.57 6.59 12.39
C GLY A 355 4.61 8.00 11.84
N ILE A 356 3.44 8.62 11.68
CA ILE A 356 3.26 9.99 11.18
C ILE A 356 2.69 10.88 12.29
N LYS A 357 3.26 12.09 12.42
CA LYS A 357 2.75 13.14 13.32
C LYS A 357 3.12 14.54 12.84
N GLY A 358 2.19 15.48 12.90
CA GLY A 358 2.36 16.85 12.40
C GLY A 358 2.70 16.90 10.90
N GLY A 359 2.25 15.89 10.14
CA GLY A 359 2.59 15.69 8.73
C GLY A 359 4.03 15.20 8.45
N LEU A 360 4.82 14.91 9.49
CA LEU A 360 6.18 14.38 9.37
C LEU A 360 6.23 12.88 9.69
N ILE A 361 7.22 12.19 9.14
CA ILE A 361 7.62 10.84 9.58
C ILE A 361 8.33 11.00 10.92
N VAL A 362 7.76 10.49 12.01
CA VAL A 362 8.33 10.66 13.37
C VAL A 362 9.02 9.41 13.93
N ALA A 363 8.70 8.23 13.40
CA ALA A 363 9.41 6.98 13.68
C ALA A 363 9.11 5.92 12.61
N ILE A 364 9.99 4.92 12.51
CA ILE A 364 9.88 3.78 11.58
C ILE A 364 10.36 2.53 12.33
N GLY A 365 9.50 1.51 12.46
CA GLY A 365 9.81 0.31 13.22
C GLY A 365 8.57 -0.45 13.67
N LYS A 366 8.48 -0.84 14.94
CA LYS A 366 7.29 -1.52 15.49
C LYS A 366 6.36 -0.53 16.20
N ALA A 367 5.11 -0.46 15.74
CA ALA A 367 4.04 0.28 16.41
C ALA A 367 3.22 -0.59 17.36
N GLY A 368 2.22 0.04 17.97
CA GLY A 368 1.16 -0.62 18.73
C GLY A 368 1.01 -0.01 20.13
N ASN A 369 0.73 -0.87 21.10
CA ASN A 369 0.51 -0.48 22.49
C ASN A 369 1.62 -1.04 23.41
N PRO A 370 2.46 -0.18 24.02
CA PRO A 370 3.52 -0.63 24.93
C PRO A 370 3.00 -1.22 26.25
N ASP A 371 1.71 -1.08 26.59
CA ASP A 371 1.11 -1.75 27.75
C ASP A 371 1.00 -3.28 27.54
N VAL A 372 0.94 -3.77 26.30
CA VAL A 372 0.59 -5.19 26.00
C VAL A 372 1.45 -5.87 24.92
N MET A 373 2.32 -5.12 24.24
CA MET A 373 3.19 -5.60 23.16
C MET A 373 4.67 -5.36 23.48
N ASP A 374 5.52 -6.32 23.11
CA ASP A 374 6.96 -6.15 23.24
C ASP A 374 7.52 -5.32 22.07
N GLY A 375 8.61 -4.59 22.31
CA GLY A 375 9.38 -3.91 21.25
C GLY A 375 8.71 -2.70 20.59
N VAL A 376 7.54 -2.23 21.07
CA VAL A 376 6.93 -0.97 20.60
C VAL A 376 7.92 0.17 20.79
N GLN A 377 8.29 0.84 19.71
CA GLN A 377 9.36 1.83 19.74
C GLN A 377 8.90 3.17 20.31
N GLN A 378 9.88 3.97 20.75
CA GLN A 378 9.65 5.35 21.15
C GLN A 378 8.96 6.13 20.01
N ASN A 379 7.94 6.90 20.36
CA ASN A 379 7.07 7.66 19.44
C ASN A 379 6.24 6.80 18.46
N MET A 380 6.08 5.49 18.68
CA MET A 380 5.27 4.59 17.82
C MET A 380 3.98 4.10 18.51
N ILE A 381 3.45 4.87 19.47
CA ILE A 381 2.22 4.53 20.20
C ILE A 381 1.00 4.79 19.31
N VAL A 382 0.23 3.75 19.02
CA VAL A 382 -1.10 3.88 18.40
C VAL A 382 -2.10 4.16 19.51
N GLY A 383 -2.69 5.35 19.54
CA GLY A 383 -3.65 5.77 20.56
C GLY A 383 -5.07 5.95 20.04
N VAL A 384 -5.98 6.38 20.91
CA VAL A 384 -7.40 6.64 20.58
C VAL A 384 -7.59 7.68 19.47
N GLY A 385 -6.62 8.60 19.29
CA GLY A 385 -6.63 9.63 18.24
C GLY A 385 -5.78 9.29 17.00
N THR A 386 -5.36 8.05 16.82
CA THR A 386 -4.48 7.63 15.71
C THR A 386 -5.27 6.99 14.58
N GLU A 387 -5.15 7.54 13.36
CA GLU A 387 -5.68 6.95 12.12
C GLU A 387 -4.81 5.77 11.64
N VAL A 388 -5.39 4.82 10.90
CA VAL A 388 -4.67 3.65 10.36
C VAL A 388 -4.75 3.57 8.85
N ILE A 389 -3.59 3.45 8.20
CA ILE A 389 -3.46 3.09 6.78
C ILE A 389 -2.87 1.68 6.70
N ALA A 390 -3.67 0.72 6.25
CA ALA A 390 -3.23 -0.66 6.05
C ALA A 390 -2.26 -0.76 4.86
N ALA A 391 -1.03 -1.23 5.11
CA ALA A 391 -0.03 -1.52 4.08
C ALA A 391 0.49 -2.97 4.13
N GLU A 392 -0.16 -3.86 4.89
CA GLU A 392 0.00 -5.31 4.73
C GLU A 392 -0.17 -5.74 3.26
N GLY A 393 0.85 -6.44 2.73
CA GLY A 393 0.92 -6.83 1.31
C GLY A 393 1.34 -5.72 0.34
N MET A 394 1.60 -4.51 0.83
CA MET A 394 1.85 -3.31 0.02
C MET A 394 3.31 -2.83 0.10
N ILE A 395 3.77 -2.21 -0.98
CA ILE A 395 5.05 -1.50 -1.02
C ILE A 395 4.81 -0.02 -0.75
N VAL A 396 5.64 0.59 0.10
CA VAL A 396 5.66 2.03 0.36
C VAL A 396 6.99 2.62 -0.10
N THR A 397 6.92 3.69 -0.89
CA THR A 397 8.10 4.48 -1.33
C THR A 397 7.95 5.92 -0.92
N ALA A 398 9.07 6.65 -0.85
CA ALA A 398 9.00 8.11 -0.88
C ALA A 398 8.31 8.57 -2.17
N GLY A 399 7.58 9.68 -2.09
CA GLY A 399 7.00 10.32 -3.26
C GLY A 399 8.07 10.78 -4.24
N GLY A 400 7.78 10.60 -5.52
CA GLY A 400 8.71 10.96 -6.59
C GLY A 400 8.96 12.46 -6.66
N ILE A 401 10.17 12.81 -7.05
CA ILE A 401 10.62 14.17 -7.26
C ILE A 401 10.94 14.30 -8.74
N ASP A 402 9.90 14.55 -9.55
CA ASP A 402 10.12 14.95 -10.93
C ASP A 402 10.42 16.42 -10.98
N CYS A 403 11.70 16.64 -11.04
CA CYS A 403 12.20 17.96 -11.11
C CYS A 403 12.19 18.54 -12.56
N HIS A 404 11.92 17.83 -13.68
CA HIS A 404 12.01 18.39 -15.07
C HIS A 404 10.79 19.14 -15.57
N ILE A 405 10.10 19.75 -14.62
CA ILE A 405 8.92 20.55 -14.80
C ILE A 405 8.91 21.57 -15.96
N HIS A 406 8.39 21.30 -17.16
CA HIS A 406 7.95 22.40 -18.01
C HIS A 406 6.52 22.77 -17.60
N PHE A 407 6.32 23.90 -16.89
CA PHE A 407 4.99 24.31 -16.40
C PHE A 407 4.11 24.89 -17.52
N ILE A 408 3.83 24.06 -18.52
CA ILE A 408 3.07 24.37 -19.75
C ILE A 408 1.57 24.48 -19.47
N CYS A 409 1.04 23.65 -18.56
CA CYS A 409 -0.37 23.63 -18.20
C CYS A 409 -0.55 23.06 -16.77
N PRO A 410 -1.66 23.33 -16.06
CA PRO A 410 -1.88 22.77 -14.72
C PRO A 410 -2.19 21.26 -14.72
N GLN A 411 -2.68 20.70 -15.83
CA GLN A 411 -3.09 19.28 -15.92
C GLN A 411 -1.92 18.32 -15.67
N LEU A 412 -0.69 18.69 -16.06
CA LEU A 412 0.50 17.86 -15.80
C LEU A 412 0.75 17.63 -14.29
N ALA A 413 0.26 18.51 -13.41
CA ALA A 413 0.40 18.31 -11.96
C ALA A 413 -0.53 17.21 -11.45
N GLN A 414 -1.71 17.06 -12.08
CA GLN A 414 -2.63 15.95 -11.83
C GLN A 414 -2.06 14.64 -12.35
N GLU A 415 -1.52 14.64 -13.58
CA GLU A 415 -0.83 13.47 -14.14
C GLU A 415 0.35 13.04 -13.25
N ALA A 416 1.22 13.98 -12.88
CA ALA A 416 2.38 13.72 -12.05
C ALA A 416 2.00 13.13 -10.68
N ILE A 417 1.08 13.74 -9.94
CA ILE A 417 0.67 13.20 -8.64
C ILE A 417 -0.08 11.88 -8.76
N SER A 418 -0.90 11.69 -9.81
CA SER A 418 -1.56 10.40 -10.06
C SER A 418 -0.54 9.26 -10.30
N SER A 419 0.63 9.58 -10.85
CA SER A 419 1.75 8.64 -11.04
C SER A 419 2.65 8.42 -9.80
N GLY A 420 2.41 9.14 -8.70
CA GLY A 420 3.21 9.06 -7.47
C GLY A 420 4.29 10.14 -7.31
N ILE A 421 4.27 11.23 -8.08
CA ILE A 421 5.19 12.37 -7.92
C ILE A 421 4.60 13.38 -6.93
N THR A 422 5.29 13.66 -5.82
CA THR A 422 4.84 14.58 -4.75
C THR A 422 5.62 15.90 -4.73
N THR A 423 6.69 16.00 -5.51
CA THR A 423 7.47 17.23 -5.68
C THR A 423 7.70 17.47 -7.15
N LEU A 424 7.14 18.56 -7.67
CA LEU A 424 7.53 19.10 -8.96
C LEU A 424 8.64 20.10 -8.71
N VAL A 425 9.72 19.94 -9.43
CA VAL A 425 10.60 21.07 -9.68
C VAL A 425 10.53 21.33 -11.20
N GLY A 426 10.77 22.53 -11.71
CA GLY A 426 10.57 22.91 -13.13
C GLY A 426 11.02 24.26 -13.69
N GLY A 427 10.09 24.92 -14.38
CA GLY A 427 10.02 26.35 -14.72
C GLY A 427 8.97 26.57 -15.81
N GLY A 428 8.28 27.70 -15.79
CA GLY A 428 7.27 28.02 -16.81
C GLY A 428 6.19 29.01 -16.38
N THR A 429 5.39 29.44 -17.35
CA THR A 429 4.34 30.46 -17.21
C THR A 429 3.06 30.11 -17.99
N GLY A 430 2.79 28.82 -18.20
CA GLY A 430 1.76 28.33 -19.11
C GLY A 430 2.30 27.99 -20.50
N PRO A 431 1.46 27.89 -21.54
CA PRO A 431 1.84 27.31 -22.84
C PRO A 431 2.62 28.27 -23.76
N ALA A 432 3.30 29.27 -23.21
CA ALA A 432 4.15 30.18 -23.97
C ALA A 432 5.36 29.44 -24.57
N ASP A 433 5.83 29.84 -25.75
CA ASP A 433 6.92 29.14 -26.45
C ASP A 433 8.22 29.08 -25.63
N GLY A 434 8.51 30.13 -24.85
CA GLY A 434 9.61 30.13 -23.89
C GLY A 434 9.51 29.00 -22.86
N THR A 435 8.31 28.72 -22.34
CA THR A 435 8.06 27.60 -21.41
C THR A 435 8.02 26.24 -22.12
N ARG A 436 7.51 26.17 -23.35
CA ARG A 436 7.53 24.95 -24.17
C ARG A 436 8.95 24.51 -24.52
N ALA A 437 9.88 25.45 -24.65
CA ALA A 437 11.28 25.18 -24.95
C ALA A 437 12.20 25.13 -23.72
N THR A 438 11.92 25.92 -22.67
CA THR A 438 12.83 26.10 -21.52
C THR A 438 12.09 26.07 -20.18
N THR A 439 12.73 25.52 -19.17
CA THR A 439 12.27 25.46 -17.78
C THR A 439 12.54 26.78 -17.05
N CYS A 440 11.96 27.88 -17.56
CA CYS A 440 12.18 29.21 -17.02
C CYS A 440 10.86 29.90 -16.62
N THR A 441 10.87 30.57 -15.46
CA THR A 441 9.82 31.50 -15.00
C THR A 441 10.43 32.90 -14.94
N PRO A 442 10.45 33.67 -16.06
CA PRO A 442 11.45 34.74 -16.24
C PRO A 442 11.28 35.99 -15.37
N ALA A 443 10.07 36.52 -15.21
CA ALA A 443 9.83 37.78 -14.51
C ALA A 443 9.46 37.58 -13.02
N PRO A 444 9.84 38.50 -12.10
CA PRO A 444 9.41 38.43 -10.70
C PRO A 444 7.88 38.39 -10.53
N PHE A 445 7.14 39.14 -11.35
CA PHE A 445 5.66 39.09 -11.38
C PHE A 445 5.13 37.71 -11.80
N GLN A 446 5.78 37.05 -12.78
CA GLN A 446 5.43 35.69 -13.18
C GLN A 446 5.79 34.67 -12.10
N MET A 447 6.89 34.88 -11.36
CA MET A 447 7.26 34.04 -10.21
C MET A 447 6.21 34.14 -9.09
N GLN A 448 5.78 35.36 -8.75
CA GLN A 448 4.68 35.60 -7.82
C GLN A 448 3.40 34.89 -8.27
N LEU A 449 2.96 35.09 -9.52
CA LEU A 449 1.77 34.45 -10.06
C LEU A 449 1.86 32.92 -10.09
N MET A 450 3.02 32.33 -10.40
CA MET A 450 3.18 30.88 -10.40
C MET A 450 3.19 30.29 -8.98
N LEU A 451 3.78 30.99 -8.00
CA LEU A 451 3.69 30.59 -6.59
C LEU A 451 2.24 30.66 -6.08
N GLN A 452 1.52 31.74 -6.39
CA GLN A 452 0.10 31.89 -6.04
C GLN A 452 -0.79 30.85 -6.75
N SER A 453 -0.59 30.63 -8.05
CA SER A 453 -1.36 29.67 -8.85
C SER A 453 -1.13 28.20 -8.45
N THR A 454 -0.06 27.91 -7.71
CA THR A 454 0.27 26.56 -7.24
C THR A 454 0.13 26.39 -5.72
N ASP A 455 -0.33 27.42 -5.00
CA ASP A 455 -0.47 27.42 -3.54
C ASP A 455 -1.45 26.35 -3.04
N ASP A 456 -2.58 26.19 -3.73
CA ASP A 456 -3.62 25.19 -3.44
C ASP A 456 -3.41 23.82 -4.17
N LEU A 457 -2.25 23.59 -4.81
CA LEU A 457 -1.93 22.25 -5.35
C LEU A 457 -1.27 21.39 -4.27
N PRO A 458 -1.66 20.11 -4.07
CA PRO A 458 -1.12 19.23 -3.03
C PRO A 458 0.23 18.62 -3.42
N ILE A 459 1.16 19.47 -3.85
CA ILE A 459 2.46 19.08 -4.39
C ILE A 459 3.50 20.13 -3.99
N ASN A 460 4.73 19.70 -3.71
CA ASN A 460 5.83 20.63 -3.46
C ASN A 460 6.32 21.24 -4.79
N ILE A 461 6.83 22.47 -4.77
CA ILE A 461 7.21 23.23 -5.98
C ILE A 461 8.67 23.76 -5.91
N GLY A 462 9.45 23.61 -6.98
CA GLY A 462 10.80 24.17 -7.23
C GLY A 462 11.17 24.22 -8.74
N PHE A 463 12.46 24.18 -9.17
CA PHE A 463 12.90 24.39 -10.59
C PHE A 463 14.06 23.44 -11.24
N THR A 464 13.79 22.36 -12.10
CA THR A 464 14.64 21.37 -13.00
C THR A 464 15.14 19.87 -12.66
N GLY A 465 14.94 18.76 -13.51
CA GLY A 465 14.95 17.26 -13.11
C GLY A 465 14.53 15.93 -13.95
N LYS A 466 13.59 14.98 -13.50
CA LYS A 466 13.17 13.62 -14.16
C LYS A 466 11.97 12.69 -13.62
N VAL A 467 11.31 11.82 -14.46
CA VAL A 467 10.13 10.86 -14.25
C VAL A 467 10.37 9.41 -13.69
N ILE A 468 9.34 8.78 -13.04
CA ILE A 468 9.30 7.41 -12.41
C ILE A 468 9.35 6.19 -13.37
N THR A 469 8.28 5.82 -14.10
CA THR A 469 8.14 4.49 -14.77
C THR A 469 9.32 4.13 -15.69
N ARG A 470 9.87 5.13 -16.38
CA ARG A 470 11.05 4.98 -17.26
C ARG A 470 12.31 4.56 -16.50
N THR A 471 12.42 4.90 -15.22
CA THR A 471 13.51 4.45 -14.33
C THR A 471 13.46 2.92 -14.17
N TRP A 472 12.29 2.35 -13.89
CA TRP A 472 12.12 0.91 -13.70
C TRP A 472 12.25 0.11 -15.00
N GLN A 473 11.71 0.62 -16.11
CA GLN A 473 11.94 0.05 -17.45
C GLN A 473 13.43 0.02 -17.82
N THR A 474 14.19 1.06 -17.46
CA THR A 474 15.65 1.10 -17.66
C THR A 474 16.37 0.08 -16.78
N ALA A 475 16.01 0.00 -15.49
CA ALA A 475 16.58 -0.97 -14.55
C ALA A 475 16.42 -2.42 -15.05
N HIS A 476 15.21 -2.75 -15.50
CA HIS A 476 14.85 -4.03 -16.10
C HIS A 476 15.64 -4.29 -17.39
N LYS A 477 15.61 -3.39 -18.39
CA LYS A 477 16.34 -3.56 -19.66
C LYS A 477 17.83 -3.85 -19.39
N MET A 478 18.42 -3.09 -18.47
CA MET A 478 19.82 -3.24 -18.08
C MET A 478 20.10 -4.48 -17.24
N LYS A 479 19.09 -5.18 -16.67
CA LYS A 479 19.26 -6.51 -16.09
C LYS A 479 19.30 -7.54 -17.22
N MET A 480 18.27 -7.55 -18.07
CA MET A 480 18.08 -8.52 -19.14
C MET A 480 19.24 -8.59 -20.13
N GLN A 481 19.80 -7.43 -20.52
CA GLN A 481 20.87 -7.36 -21.51
C GLN A 481 22.28 -7.53 -20.93
N ARG A 482 22.53 -7.14 -19.67
CA ARG A 482 23.87 -7.25 -19.08
C ARG A 482 24.09 -8.56 -18.32
N ARG A 483 23.05 -9.17 -17.76
CA ARG A 483 23.01 -10.46 -17.02
C ARG A 483 23.99 -10.65 -15.85
N ARG A 484 24.96 -9.74 -15.66
CA ARG A 484 25.90 -9.69 -14.55
C ARG A 484 25.21 -9.08 -13.34
N SER A 485 25.25 -9.76 -12.19
CA SER A 485 24.88 -9.12 -10.93
C SER A 485 25.82 -7.94 -10.68
N ILE A 486 25.26 -6.87 -10.11
CA ILE A 486 26.02 -5.70 -9.63
C ILE A 486 26.26 -5.77 -8.11
N GLU A 487 25.95 -6.92 -7.51
CA GLU A 487 26.12 -7.24 -6.09
C GLU A 487 27.27 -8.21 -5.90
N SER A 488 27.69 -8.40 -4.65
CA SER A 488 28.63 -9.44 -4.25
C SER A 488 28.13 -10.84 -4.66
N SER A 489 29.04 -11.71 -5.08
CA SER A 489 28.74 -13.05 -5.57
C SER A 489 27.93 -13.88 -4.56
N GLY A 490 26.68 -14.21 -4.90
CA GLY A 490 25.85 -15.17 -4.14
C GLY A 490 24.40 -14.74 -3.91
N SER A 491 24.07 -13.44 -4.00
CA SER A 491 22.67 -12.99 -3.86
C SER A 491 21.83 -13.33 -5.09
N ASN A 492 20.58 -13.73 -4.85
CA ASN A 492 19.56 -13.98 -5.88
C ASN A 492 18.42 -12.95 -5.76
N ASN A 493 18.78 -11.67 -5.73
CA ASN A 493 17.88 -10.51 -5.69
C ASN A 493 18.49 -9.34 -6.48
N ASP A 494 17.80 -8.20 -6.54
CA ASP A 494 18.23 -6.99 -7.25
C ASP A 494 18.35 -5.76 -6.33
N ASN A 495 18.47 -5.94 -5.01
CA ASN A 495 18.33 -4.88 -4.02
C ASN A 495 19.23 -3.67 -4.29
N PHE A 496 20.52 -3.87 -4.58
CA PHE A 496 21.43 -2.77 -4.90
C PHE A 496 21.05 -2.05 -6.19
N ARG A 497 20.52 -2.77 -7.19
CA ARG A 497 19.96 -2.16 -8.41
C ARG A 497 18.72 -1.34 -8.09
N ILE A 498 17.81 -1.88 -7.29
CA ILE A 498 16.57 -1.21 -6.89
C ILE A 498 16.91 0.07 -6.11
N LYS A 499 17.75 -0.01 -5.08
CA LYS A 499 18.24 1.13 -4.28
C LYS A 499 18.96 2.18 -5.13
N ARG A 500 19.84 1.76 -6.05
CA ARG A 500 20.51 2.66 -7.01
C ARG A 500 19.54 3.38 -7.94
N TYR A 501 18.44 2.74 -8.35
CA TYR A 501 17.50 3.31 -9.31
C TYR A 501 16.43 4.18 -8.65
N ILE A 502 15.87 3.80 -7.49
CA ILE A 502 14.92 4.65 -6.76
C ILE A 502 15.56 6.00 -6.36
N ALA A 503 16.82 5.97 -5.93
CA ALA A 503 17.60 7.17 -5.60
C ALA A 503 17.65 8.21 -6.74
N LYS A 504 17.46 7.81 -8.00
CA LYS A 504 17.49 8.71 -9.18
C LYS A 504 16.28 9.63 -9.27
N TYR A 505 15.14 9.27 -8.66
CA TYR A 505 13.91 10.08 -8.65
C TYR A 505 13.43 10.43 -7.24
N THR A 506 14.14 10.01 -6.18
CA THR A 506 13.83 10.39 -4.79
C THR A 506 14.95 11.28 -4.21
N ILE A 507 16.02 10.70 -3.66
CA ILE A 507 16.97 11.45 -2.82
C ILE A 507 17.94 12.33 -3.63
N ASN A 508 18.42 11.87 -4.79
CA ASN A 508 19.40 12.62 -5.58
C ASN A 508 18.82 13.92 -6.16
N PRO A 509 17.58 13.93 -6.70
CA PRO A 509 16.82 15.16 -6.93
C PRO A 509 16.82 16.16 -5.77
N ALA A 510 16.59 15.67 -4.54
CA ALA A 510 16.47 16.52 -3.37
C ALA A 510 17.83 17.05 -2.87
N ILE A 511 18.90 16.26 -3.01
CA ILE A 511 20.27 16.71 -2.71
C ILE A 511 20.69 17.76 -3.73
N ALA A 512 20.55 17.47 -5.04
CA ALA A 512 20.98 18.37 -6.12
C ALA A 512 20.29 19.74 -6.08
N ASN A 513 19.04 19.79 -5.61
CA ASN A 513 18.26 21.02 -5.48
C ASN A 513 18.25 21.61 -4.05
N GLY A 514 18.96 21.02 -3.09
CA GLY A 514 19.21 21.63 -1.78
C GLY A 514 18.07 21.56 -0.77
N PHE A 515 17.20 20.54 -0.85
CA PHE A 515 16.06 20.34 0.06
C PHE A 515 15.92 18.89 0.60
N SER A 516 16.97 18.07 0.51
CA SER A 516 17.02 16.68 1.01
C SER A 516 16.71 16.49 2.50
N ASN A 517 16.72 17.57 3.28
CA ASN A 517 16.33 17.56 4.70
C ASN A 517 14.80 17.56 4.89
N HIS A 518 14.03 17.89 3.86
CA HIS A 518 12.57 17.95 3.91
C HIS A 518 11.89 16.74 3.26
N VAL A 519 12.43 16.25 2.14
CA VAL A 519 11.82 15.20 1.28
C VAL A 519 12.90 14.34 0.61
N GLY A 520 12.47 13.33 -0.16
CA GLY A 520 13.32 12.53 -1.04
C GLY A 520 13.68 11.14 -0.53
N SER A 521 13.15 10.73 0.63
CA SER A 521 13.33 9.37 1.18
C SER A 521 12.42 9.13 2.37
N ILE A 522 12.24 7.85 2.72
CA ILE A 522 11.53 7.43 3.93
C ILE A 522 12.52 7.45 5.11
N GLU A 523 12.69 8.63 5.71
CA GLU A 523 13.59 8.86 6.84
C GLU A 523 12.89 9.76 7.90
N VAL A 524 13.17 9.51 9.18
CA VAL A 524 12.57 10.26 10.31
C VAL A 524 12.94 11.75 10.23
N GLY A 525 11.97 12.62 10.54
CA GLY A 525 12.07 14.08 10.48
C GLY A 525 11.68 14.68 9.11
N LYS A 526 11.57 13.87 8.06
CA LYS A 526 11.12 14.33 6.74
C LYS A 526 9.59 14.40 6.66
N LEU A 527 9.10 15.18 5.69
CA LEU A 527 7.68 15.28 5.38
C LEU A 527 7.14 13.90 4.96
N ALA A 528 5.98 13.51 5.46
CA ALA A 528 5.33 12.24 5.13
C ALA A 528 4.68 12.30 3.72
N ASP A 529 5.54 12.44 2.72
CA ASP A 529 5.25 12.37 1.30
C ASP A 529 5.55 10.95 0.81
N LEU A 530 4.52 10.10 0.85
CA LEU A 530 4.64 8.65 0.70
C LEU A 530 3.68 8.15 -0.39
N VAL A 531 4.05 7.07 -1.08
CA VAL A 531 3.25 6.44 -2.13
C VAL A 531 3.12 4.97 -1.83
N ILE A 532 1.88 4.47 -1.86
CA ILE A 532 1.55 3.08 -1.59
C ILE A 532 1.22 2.37 -2.91
N TRP A 533 1.82 1.20 -3.12
CA TRP A 533 1.75 0.42 -4.36
C TRP A 533 1.35 -1.02 -4.07
N LYS A 534 0.42 -1.57 -4.85
CA LYS A 534 0.33 -3.04 -5.00
C LYS A 534 1.63 -3.52 -5.66
N PRO A 535 2.29 -4.59 -5.17
CA PRO A 535 3.46 -5.18 -5.82
C PRO A 535 3.29 -5.39 -7.34
N SER A 536 2.11 -5.83 -7.75
CA SER A 536 1.75 -6.13 -9.14
C SER A 536 1.61 -4.90 -10.06
N PHE A 537 1.42 -3.69 -9.49
CA PHE A 537 1.31 -2.41 -10.20
C PHE A 537 2.48 -1.45 -9.92
N PHE A 538 3.48 -1.88 -9.13
CA PHE A 538 4.62 -1.06 -8.71
C PHE A 538 5.32 -0.37 -9.89
N GLY A 539 5.45 0.96 -9.81
CA GLY A 539 6.09 1.77 -10.86
C GLY A 539 5.24 2.01 -12.11
N ALA A 540 4.02 1.45 -12.21
CA ALA A 540 3.05 1.75 -13.25
C ALA A 540 1.89 2.62 -12.73
N LYS A 541 1.18 2.19 -11.68
CA LYS A 541 0.04 2.89 -11.08
C LYS A 541 0.04 2.67 -9.55
N PRO A 542 0.09 3.71 -8.72
CA PRO A 542 -0.02 3.56 -7.26
C PRO A 542 -1.48 3.34 -6.84
N GLU A 543 -1.69 2.88 -5.60
CA GLU A 543 -3.02 2.84 -4.97
C GLU A 543 -3.39 4.19 -4.34
N MET A 544 -2.42 4.83 -3.67
CA MET A 544 -2.62 6.14 -3.06
C MET A 544 -1.31 6.92 -2.89
N VAL A 545 -1.47 8.24 -2.83
CA VAL A 545 -0.41 9.21 -2.61
C VAL A 545 -0.76 10.05 -1.39
N ILE A 546 0.10 9.94 -0.39
CA ILE A 546 0.05 10.66 0.88
C ILE A 546 0.96 11.88 0.74
N LYS A 547 0.43 13.05 1.09
CA LYS A 547 1.14 14.33 1.07
C LYS A 547 1.07 14.94 2.45
N GLY A 548 2.22 15.21 3.07
CA GLY A 548 2.29 15.74 4.44
C GLY A 548 1.44 14.94 5.44
N GLY A 549 1.41 13.61 5.31
CA GLY A 549 0.65 12.72 6.20
C GLY A 549 -0.84 12.52 5.89
N VAL A 550 -1.39 13.22 4.88
CA VAL A 550 -2.81 13.09 4.49
C VAL A 550 -2.93 12.56 3.06
N ILE A 551 -3.91 11.71 2.79
CA ILE A 551 -4.16 11.20 1.43
C ILE A 551 -4.57 12.36 0.52
N ALA A 552 -3.75 12.63 -0.50
CA ALA A 552 -3.99 13.66 -1.51
C ALA A 552 -4.66 13.09 -2.76
N TRP A 553 -4.28 11.89 -3.20
CA TRP A 553 -4.88 11.18 -4.34
C TRP A 553 -4.96 9.68 -4.04
N ALA A 554 -6.00 9.00 -4.53
CA ALA A 554 -6.16 7.56 -4.38
C ALA A 554 -7.01 6.94 -5.50
N ASN A 555 -6.82 5.64 -5.74
CA ASN A 555 -7.73 4.82 -6.53
C ASN A 555 -9.06 4.72 -5.78
N MET A 556 -10.15 5.19 -6.40
CA MET A 556 -11.49 5.12 -5.84
C MET A 556 -12.51 4.88 -6.95
N GLY A 557 -13.46 4.01 -6.67
CA GLY A 557 -14.53 3.52 -7.55
C GLY A 557 -15.65 4.53 -7.80
N ASP A 558 -16.86 4.03 -8.02
CA ASP A 558 -18.09 4.82 -8.09
C ASP A 558 -18.34 5.55 -6.74
N PRO A 559 -18.36 6.90 -6.70
CA PRO A 559 -18.60 7.66 -5.47
C PRO A 559 -19.98 7.44 -4.82
N ASN A 560 -20.92 6.77 -5.50
CA ASN A 560 -22.24 6.42 -4.98
C ASN A 560 -22.31 4.97 -4.46
N ALA A 561 -21.28 4.15 -4.64
CA ALA A 561 -21.34 2.73 -4.29
C ALA A 561 -21.33 2.49 -2.77
N SER A 562 -21.81 1.31 -2.38
CA SER A 562 -21.83 0.81 -1.00
C SER A 562 -20.45 0.58 -0.37
N ILE A 563 -19.42 0.42 -1.20
CA ILE A 563 -18.00 0.24 -0.85
C ILE A 563 -17.14 1.00 -1.90
N PRO A 564 -15.86 1.35 -1.61
CA PRO A 564 -15.09 2.27 -2.47
C PRO A 564 -14.39 1.63 -3.69
N THR A 565 -14.58 0.33 -3.92
CA THR A 565 -13.91 -0.49 -4.95
C THR A 565 -14.69 -0.81 -6.23
N PRO A 566 -16.03 -0.65 -6.36
CA PRO A 566 -16.75 -0.94 -7.60
C PRO A 566 -16.47 0.06 -8.73
N GLU A 567 -16.48 -0.44 -9.97
CA GLU A 567 -16.12 0.32 -11.16
C GLU A 567 -17.06 1.51 -11.45
N PRO A 568 -16.53 2.63 -12.03
CA PRO A 568 -15.17 2.79 -12.53
C PRO A 568 -14.15 3.21 -11.44
N VAL A 569 -13.12 2.39 -11.25
CA VAL A 569 -11.97 2.73 -10.40
C VAL A 569 -10.99 3.60 -11.20
N MET A 570 -10.69 4.77 -10.66
CA MET A 570 -9.71 5.69 -11.23
C MET A 570 -8.95 6.42 -10.11
N MET A 571 -7.78 6.97 -10.45
CA MET A 571 -7.00 7.79 -9.54
C MET A 571 -7.66 9.16 -9.41
N ARG A 572 -8.15 9.51 -8.22
CA ARG A 572 -8.97 10.71 -7.96
C ARG A 572 -8.32 11.60 -6.89
N PRO A 573 -8.53 12.93 -6.94
CA PRO A 573 -8.16 13.82 -5.83
C PRO A 573 -8.99 13.50 -4.58
N MET A 574 -8.34 13.45 -3.43
CA MET A 574 -8.90 13.17 -2.11
C MET A 574 -8.90 14.44 -1.24
N PHE A 575 -9.37 14.37 0.01
CA PHE A 575 -9.47 15.54 0.90
C PHE A 575 -8.17 16.34 1.06
N GLY A 576 -6.99 15.70 1.01
CA GLY A 576 -5.69 16.38 1.03
C GLY A 576 -5.40 17.26 -0.20
N ALA A 577 -6.20 17.16 -1.28
CA ALA A 577 -6.08 17.95 -2.50
C ALA A 577 -7.00 19.16 -2.58
N PHE A 578 -7.85 19.42 -1.57
CA PHE A 578 -8.87 20.47 -1.63
C PHE A 578 -8.65 21.61 -0.63
N GLY A 579 -8.79 22.84 -1.12
CA GLY A 579 -8.63 24.07 -0.33
C GLY A 579 -7.30 24.10 0.42
N LYS A 580 -7.32 24.66 1.63
CA LYS A 580 -6.12 24.87 2.46
C LYS A 580 -5.45 23.58 2.96
N ALA A 581 -6.03 22.39 2.77
CA ALA A 581 -5.35 21.14 3.08
C ALA A 581 -4.14 20.94 2.14
N ALA A 582 -4.34 21.21 0.84
CA ALA A 582 -3.31 21.08 -0.17
C ALA A 582 -2.09 21.99 0.09
N SER A 583 -2.35 23.23 0.53
CA SER A 583 -1.31 24.19 0.90
C SER A 583 -0.61 23.78 2.20
N SER A 584 -1.37 23.42 3.25
CA SER A 584 -0.83 23.09 4.58
C SER A 584 0.09 21.86 4.58
N ASN A 585 -0.18 20.92 3.68
CA ASN A 585 0.55 19.65 3.60
C ASN A 585 1.77 19.71 2.65
N SER A 586 2.07 20.87 2.07
CA SER A 586 3.05 21.04 0.99
C SER A 586 4.05 22.16 1.24
N ILE A 587 5.16 22.15 0.49
CA ILE A 587 6.24 23.15 0.59
C ILE A 587 6.50 23.82 -0.77
N ALA A 588 6.58 25.15 -0.78
CA ALA A 588 7.17 25.92 -1.87
C ALA A 588 8.65 26.18 -1.54
N PHE A 589 9.55 25.64 -2.36
CA PHE A 589 10.99 25.83 -2.19
C PHE A 589 11.46 27.09 -2.93
N VAL A 590 12.10 28.00 -2.21
CA VAL A 590 12.57 29.30 -2.73
C VAL A 590 14.05 29.51 -2.38
N SER A 591 14.66 30.57 -2.91
CA SER A 591 16.02 30.97 -2.49
C SER A 591 16.00 31.48 -1.05
N LYS A 592 17.15 31.38 -0.33
CA LYS A 592 17.28 31.97 1.01
C LYS A 592 16.92 33.46 1.02
N VAL A 593 17.36 34.22 0.01
CA VAL A 593 17.03 35.66 -0.11
C VAL A 593 15.52 35.88 -0.20
N ALA A 594 14.79 35.09 -0.99
CA ALA A 594 13.34 35.22 -1.07
C ALA A 594 12.65 34.87 0.26
N LYS A 595 13.10 33.83 0.96
CA LYS A 595 12.56 33.50 2.30
C LYS A 595 12.84 34.61 3.32
N ASP A 596 14.06 35.14 3.33
CA ASP A 596 14.49 36.21 4.25
C ASP A 596 13.74 37.54 3.98
N LEU A 597 13.40 37.82 2.72
CA LEU A 597 12.54 38.96 2.32
C LEU A 597 11.06 38.76 2.68
N GLY A 598 10.64 37.56 3.11
CA GLY A 598 9.28 37.32 3.56
C GLY A 598 8.25 37.12 2.43
N VAL A 599 8.66 36.64 1.25
CA VAL A 599 7.78 36.46 0.07
C VAL A 599 6.50 35.66 0.35
N ALA A 600 6.51 34.78 1.37
CA ALA A 600 5.31 34.07 1.82
C ALA A 600 4.20 35.04 2.25
N ASN A 601 4.54 36.07 3.03
CA ASN A 601 3.62 37.09 3.51
C ASN A 601 3.29 38.08 2.39
N GLU A 602 4.28 38.52 1.62
CA GLU A 602 4.12 39.47 0.50
C GLU A 602 3.18 38.95 -0.58
N TYR A 603 3.34 37.68 -0.98
CA TYR A 603 2.51 37.05 -2.01
C TYR A 603 1.23 36.42 -1.43
N GLY A 604 1.04 36.44 -0.11
CA GLY A 604 -0.15 35.95 0.57
C GLY A 604 -0.27 34.43 0.67
N LEU A 605 0.82 33.68 0.44
CA LEU A 605 0.84 32.22 0.35
C LEU A 605 0.35 31.55 1.64
N LYS A 606 -0.27 30.38 1.48
CA LYS A 606 -0.69 29.47 2.56
C LYS A 606 0.12 28.19 2.59
N LYS A 607 0.84 27.88 1.51
CA LYS A 607 1.83 26.80 1.47
C LYS A 607 3.06 27.18 2.28
N ARG A 608 3.64 26.21 2.99
CA ARG A 608 4.87 26.43 3.77
C ARG A 608 6.01 26.83 2.83
N VAL A 609 6.72 27.91 3.14
CA VAL A 609 7.85 28.38 2.31
C VAL A 609 9.17 28.03 2.97
N GLU A 610 10.01 27.26 2.28
CA GLU A 610 11.33 26.86 2.75
C GLU A 610 12.46 27.27 1.81
N ALA A 611 13.63 27.53 2.38
CA ALA A 611 14.81 27.97 1.63
C ALA A 611 15.65 26.77 1.20
N VAL A 612 16.01 26.70 -0.07
CA VAL A 612 17.03 25.74 -0.54
C VAL A 612 18.42 26.14 -0.03
N GLY A 613 19.29 25.15 0.20
CA GLY A 613 20.64 25.37 0.73
C GLY A 613 21.64 24.28 0.34
N ASN A 614 22.91 24.48 0.72
CA ASN A 614 24.00 23.48 0.63
C ASN A 614 24.35 22.93 -0.77
N VAL A 615 23.88 23.53 -1.87
CA VAL A 615 24.11 23.05 -3.25
C VAL A 615 25.47 23.41 -3.87
N ARG A 616 26.24 24.35 -3.28
CA ARG A 616 27.44 24.91 -3.92
C ARG A 616 28.73 24.11 -3.70
N GLY A 617 28.76 23.22 -2.71
CA GLY A 617 29.88 22.33 -2.44
C GLY A 617 29.67 20.89 -2.92
N LEU A 618 28.55 20.61 -3.60
CA LEU A 618 28.22 19.26 -4.06
C LEU A 618 29.10 18.81 -5.21
N THR A 619 29.42 17.52 -5.19
CA THR A 619 30.14 16.80 -6.23
C THR A 619 29.29 15.64 -6.74
N LYS A 620 29.81 14.88 -7.72
CA LYS A 620 29.20 13.62 -8.13
C LYS A 620 29.17 12.58 -7.00
N LEU A 621 30.13 12.61 -6.08
CA LEU A 621 30.25 11.64 -4.98
C LEU A 621 29.11 11.75 -3.95
N ASP A 622 28.43 12.91 -3.91
CA ASP A 622 27.29 13.13 -3.03
C ASP A 622 25.99 12.46 -3.53
N MET A 623 25.97 12.04 -4.81
CA MET A 623 24.84 11.36 -5.44
C MET A 623 24.75 9.90 -4.97
N LYS A 624 23.84 9.64 -4.03
CA LYS A 624 23.66 8.35 -3.36
C LYS A 624 23.53 7.22 -4.38
N LEU A 625 24.42 6.23 -4.25
CA LEU A 625 24.55 5.02 -5.09
C LEU A 625 24.78 5.30 -6.60
N ASN A 626 25.08 6.55 -6.96
CA ASN A 626 25.15 7.09 -8.32
C ASN A 626 26.35 8.04 -8.48
N ASP A 627 27.46 7.66 -7.87
CA ASP A 627 28.71 8.40 -7.63
C ASP A 627 29.81 8.20 -8.69
N ALA A 628 29.65 7.18 -9.55
CA ALA A 628 30.66 6.80 -10.55
C ALA A 628 31.12 7.97 -11.45
N LEU A 629 32.45 8.10 -11.61
CA LEU A 629 33.13 9.10 -12.44
C LEU A 629 34.06 8.44 -13.48
N PRO A 630 33.53 7.60 -14.40
CA PRO A 630 34.36 7.02 -15.46
C PRO A 630 34.88 8.12 -16.40
N LYS A 631 36.05 7.90 -16.98
CA LYS A 631 36.55 8.74 -18.09
C LYS A 631 35.70 8.46 -19.33
N MET A 632 34.80 9.40 -19.63
CA MET A 632 33.97 9.35 -20.82
C MET A 632 34.75 9.86 -22.04
N ASP A 633 34.61 9.16 -23.16
CA ASP A 633 35.11 9.59 -24.48
C ASP A 633 34.03 9.35 -25.54
N VAL A 634 33.95 10.22 -26.55
CA VAL A 634 32.96 10.14 -27.63
C VAL A 634 33.65 10.45 -28.95
N ASP A 635 33.68 9.45 -29.83
CA ASP A 635 34.17 9.58 -31.20
C ASP A 635 33.28 10.59 -31.98
N PRO A 636 33.84 11.67 -32.56
CA PRO A 636 33.06 12.70 -33.24
C PRO A 636 32.55 12.29 -34.63
N GLU A 637 33.04 11.20 -35.22
CA GLU A 637 32.62 10.69 -36.52
C GLU A 637 31.65 9.52 -36.37
N THR A 638 31.93 8.58 -35.45
CA THR A 638 31.11 7.36 -35.27
C THR A 638 30.09 7.45 -34.14
N TYR A 639 30.20 8.48 -33.28
CA TYR A 639 29.44 8.62 -32.02
C TYR A 639 29.58 7.42 -31.07
N MET A 640 30.63 6.61 -31.23
CA MET A 640 30.96 5.56 -30.27
C MET A 640 31.35 6.19 -28.93
N VAL A 641 30.57 5.85 -27.90
CA VAL A 641 30.81 6.29 -26.51
C VAL A 641 31.61 5.22 -25.78
N THR A 642 32.69 5.60 -25.10
CA THR A 642 33.41 4.72 -24.17
C THR A 642 33.40 5.28 -22.75
N ALA A 643 33.56 4.38 -21.78
CA ALA A 643 33.79 4.68 -20.36
C ALA A 643 35.01 3.90 -19.90
N ASP A 644 36.05 4.60 -19.44
CA ASP A 644 37.34 4.01 -19.05
C ASP A 644 37.98 3.15 -20.17
N GLY A 645 37.68 3.47 -21.44
CA GLY A 645 38.10 2.74 -22.63
C GLY A 645 37.16 1.59 -23.06
N GLU A 646 36.16 1.21 -22.25
CA GLU A 646 35.16 0.20 -22.61
C GLU A 646 34.00 0.80 -23.41
N ALA A 647 33.67 0.23 -24.57
CA ALA A 647 32.60 0.71 -25.44
C ALA A 647 31.19 0.47 -24.86
N LEU A 648 30.41 1.54 -24.69
CA LEU A 648 29.08 1.50 -24.08
C LEU A 648 27.96 1.15 -25.06
N LYS A 649 28.02 -0.04 -25.67
CA LYS A 649 26.95 -0.54 -26.56
C LYS A 649 25.85 -1.28 -25.79
N CYS A 650 24.58 -1.07 -26.17
CA CYS A 650 23.45 -1.96 -25.84
C CYS A 650 22.41 -1.94 -26.97
N GLU A 651 21.74 -3.06 -27.22
CA GLU A 651 20.72 -3.14 -28.28
C GLU A 651 19.42 -2.43 -27.87
N PRO A 652 18.60 -1.93 -28.81
CA PRO A 652 17.25 -1.46 -28.50
C PRO A 652 16.40 -2.61 -27.93
N ALA A 653 15.44 -2.30 -27.07
CA ALA A 653 14.49 -3.28 -26.55
C ALA A 653 13.24 -3.31 -27.44
N SER A 654 12.81 -4.50 -27.86
CA SER A 654 11.59 -4.70 -28.66
C SER A 654 10.30 -4.57 -27.83
N SER A 655 10.40 -4.70 -26.51
CA SER A 655 9.32 -4.53 -25.54
C SER A 655 9.87 -3.98 -24.22
N VAL A 656 8.96 -3.46 -23.38
CA VAL A 656 9.28 -3.05 -22.00
C VAL A 656 8.13 -3.44 -21.05
N PRO A 657 8.41 -3.82 -19.80
CA PRO A 657 7.40 -3.98 -18.75
C PRO A 657 6.77 -2.63 -18.40
N LEU A 658 5.80 -2.62 -17.48
CA LEU A 658 5.08 -1.42 -17.03
C LEU A 658 4.47 -0.67 -18.22
N SER A 659 3.87 -1.42 -19.15
CA SER A 659 3.26 -0.90 -20.38
C SER A 659 1.96 -1.63 -20.76
N ARG A 660 2.01 -2.57 -21.71
CA ARG A 660 0.84 -3.24 -22.34
C ARG A 660 -0.10 -3.94 -21.37
N ASN A 661 0.38 -4.35 -20.19
CA ASN A 661 -0.45 -5.00 -19.17
C ASN A 661 -1.38 -4.01 -18.42
N TYR A 662 -1.09 -2.70 -18.41
CA TYR A 662 -1.68 -1.75 -17.46
C TYR A 662 -2.40 -0.54 -18.06
N PHE A 663 -2.06 -0.11 -19.28
CA PHE A 663 -2.59 1.11 -19.89
C PHE A 663 -3.67 0.80 -20.93
N LEU A 664 -4.68 1.66 -21.03
CA LEU A 664 -5.81 1.48 -21.95
C LEU A 664 -5.49 1.92 -23.40
N PHE A 665 -4.46 2.75 -23.56
CA PHE A 665 -3.94 3.29 -24.83
C PHE A 665 -2.41 3.33 -24.81
#